data_AF-A0A8H6IPB2-F1
#
_entry.id   AF-A0A8H6IPB2-F1
#
_cell.length_a   1.000
_cell.length_b   1.000
_cell.length_c   1.000
_cell.angle_alpha   90.00
_cell.angle_beta   90.00
_cell.angle_gamma   90.00
#
_symmetry.space_group_name_H-M   'P 1'
#
loop_
_entity.id
_entity.type
_entity.pdbx_description
1 polymer ?
#
loop_
_entity_poly.entity_id
_entity_poly.type
_entity_poly.pdbx_seq_one_letter_code
_entity_poly.pdbx_strand_id
1 'polypeptide(L)'
;MERFDAQTRAHMDKAEEVEEAGRRQRIAEMEREEARRQAAKEKAMASGRPYNYLEQQSSRRRVKSRRPTYWSSKAHDDGVGPVTEHETDSQTDEHEELMEMPAESIAQIAEFFDIPGQSSFSLGAMRSYIASLQGRFDAVPERKDPRPLVIHRVHDNKKKGSRRSYLDPPHWIEGQAGSQNVLAGASPISNVEAYIDKHPEVCFIVLRDYIASPNHADGSDTDGNGNIGMRPDSEMIVPVERDLASAMKAFAAFSAGKNEKSSDNDDNSDDDDVSLRDTSSSISVDDYRDAEQFSNEWIDGNGPMRFFSPYLPFYHARVAPIEAFAKTLSEDEGAYFQLLVDYITEHYEDEYSVVDDLIARSKITHEYLHYLFRPGIVLVHGRGAGASGYTCTSWLKSPSVPSSSSVAEGKHRIKTLVANLSTHPPSLTRERAPGNKRAMCKNYEVEAWHWDFDGQFIKQTRMLNLENINMSDRQRKSIDDLDVRPLEHADPETRERLRTRGEWVWKCRQQRMIAYRDVGERTHYDAGERHMIDMKTYTEIHQPQKWGMGYYRRPDQLDPDLLTMEEPPDDTFVYMAPLSMKGFNLKTKKWVDLSIDRFAEVQWNTGAFQSLVLHGKTKRLIQALISNQIEAELATDIISGKGNGIIMLLHGGPGTGKTLTAESVAEIAKKPLYPVTCGDIGTEPRDVEKYLESVLHLGKAWGCVVLLDEADVFLEQRSLEDLKRNALVSVFLRVLEYYDGILILTSNRVGTFDEAFKSRIQLAIHYTSLTNHQRTKIWENFFTRLEKLNEEGIDFTDLKDHIEDLAKHKMNGREIRNVITTARQSSRWERKQPKGENYVLNYKVMEEIIETSGKFDSYIKKLNGGMSHDQLAEDEGWRLSKEA
;
A
#
# COMPACT_ATOMS: atom_id res chain seq x y z
N MET A 1 24.21 24.91 -27.35
CA MET A 1 23.84 25.07 -25.93
C MET A 1 22.88 26.24 -25.74
N GLU A 2 23.26 27.47 -26.11
CA GLU A 2 22.40 28.68 -25.90
C GLU A 2 21.00 28.63 -26.55
N ARG A 3 20.83 27.95 -27.69
CA ARG A 3 19.51 27.77 -28.33
C ARG A 3 18.61 26.77 -27.60
N PHE A 4 19.19 25.81 -26.89
CA PHE A 4 18.45 24.80 -26.12
C PHE A 4 17.96 25.40 -24.79
N ASP A 5 18.77 26.25 -24.16
CA ASP A 5 18.37 27.00 -22.95
C ASP A 5 17.26 28.03 -23.23
N ALA A 6 17.30 28.71 -24.39
CA ALA A 6 16.25 29.65 -24.79
C ALA A 6 14.90 28.95 -25.02
N GLN A 7 14.93 27.76 -25.62
CA GLN A 7 13.71 26.99 -25.89
C GLN A 7 13.13 26.40 -24.60
N THR A 8 13.98 26.01 -23.66
CA THR A 8 13.54 25.49 -22.35
C THR A 8 12.93 26.59 -21.48
N ARG A 9 13.52 27.80 -21.46
CA ARG A 9 12.92 28.97 -20.78
C ARG A 9 11.56 29.36 -21.38
N ALA A 10 11.43 29.39 -22.69
CA ALA A 10 10.16 29.69 -23.35
C ALA A 10 9.05 28.67 -23.03
N HIS A 11 9.41 27.40 -22.78
CA HIS A 11 8.47 26.38 -22.33
C HIS A 11 8.08 26.52 -20.85
N MET A 12 9.00 26.96 -19.99
CA MET A 12 8.71 27.23 -18.58
C MET A 12 7.82 28.46 -18.40
N ASP A 13 8.10 29.55 -19.11
CA ASP A 13 7.28 30.77 -19.06
C ASP A 13 5.82 30.49 -19.50
N LYS A 14 5.66 29.64 -20.52
CA LYS A 14 4.34 29.23 -21.02
C LYS A 14 3.60 28.29 -20.07
N ALA A 15 4.33 27.48 -19.30
CA ALA A 15 3.74 26.63 -18.27
C ALA A 15 3.27 27.45 -17.06
N GLU A 16 4.06 28.46 -16.67
CA GLU A 16 3.72 29.39 -15.59
C GLU A 16 2.48 30.24 -15.94
N GLU A 17 2.37 30.70 -17.20
CA GLU A 17 1.19 31.46 -17.68
C GLU A 17 -0.10 30.61 -17.66
N VAL A 18 -0.02 29.32 -18.00
CA VAL A 18 -1.15 28.39 -17.93
C VAL A 18 -1.55 28.10 -16.49
N GLU A 19 -0.58 27.97 -15.59
CA GLU A 19 -0.84 27.74 -14.16
C GLU A 19 -1.46 28.98 -13.51
N GLU A 20 -0.99 30.18 -13.86
CA GLU A 20 -1.54 31.44 -13.36
C GLU A 20 -2.95 31.69 -13.88
N ALA A 21 -3.24 31.35 -15.14
CA ALA A 21 -4.59 31.37 -15.70
C ALA A 21 -5.53 30.39 -14.97
N GLY A 22 -5.04 29.20 -14.62
CA GLY A 22 -5.78 28.22 -13.82
C GLY A 22 -6.01 28.68 -12.37
N ARG A 23 -5.07 29.42 -11.77
CA ARG A 23 -5.25 30.07 -10.46
C ARG A 23 -6.30 31.17 -10.51
N ARG A 24 -6.27 32.03 -11.54
CA ARG A 24 -7.28 33.10 -11.74
C ARG A 24 -8.68 32.53 -11.98
N GLN A 25 -8.82 31.42 -12.70
CA GLN A 25 -10.11 30.74 -12.86
C GLN A 25 -10.64 30.19 -11.53
N ARG A 26 -9.78 29.55 -10.72
CA ARG A 26 -10.17 29.02 -9.41
C ARG A 26 -10.58 30.12 -8.43
N ILE A 27 -9.88 31.25 -8.41
CA ILE A 27 -10.24 32.42 -7.60
C ILE A 27 -11.58 33.00 -8.05
N ALA A 28 -11.79 33.18 -9.36
CA ALA A 28 -13.05 33.70 -9.90
C ALA A 28 -14.24 32.75 -9.67
N GLU A 29 -14.01 31.44 -9.61
CA GLU A 29 -15.04 30.45 -9.27
C GLU A 29 -15.39 30.51 -7.77
N MET A 30 -14.39 30.65 -6.91
CA MET A 30 -14.57 30.82 -5.46
C MET A 30 -15.35 32.10 -5.12
N GLU A 31 -15.01 33.23 -5.75
CA GLU A 31 -15.73 34.51 -5.58
C GLU A 31 -17.19 34.42 -6.06
N ARG A 32 -17.46 33.69 -7.16
CA ARG A 32 -18.82 33.46 -7.64
C ARG A 32 -19.63 32.59 -6.69
N GLU A 33 -18.99 31.62 -6.04
CA GLU A 33 -19.62 30.76 -5.05
C GLU A 33 -19.93 31.51 -3.75
N GLU A 34 -19.00 32.34 -3.27
CA GLU A 34 -19.23 33.24 -2.14
C GLU A 34 -20.35 34.24 -2.43
N ALA A 35 -20.37 34.87 -3.61
CA ALA A 35 -21.45 35.75 -4.02
C ALA A 35 -22.82 35.04 -4.03
N ARG A 36 -22.87 33.76 -4.45
CA ARG A 36 -24.08 32.94 -4.37
C ARG A 36 -24.49 32.62 -2.94
N ARG A 37 -23.54 32.33 -2.04
CA ARG A 37 -23.82 32.09 -0.61
C ARG A 37 -24.31 33.36 0.08
N GLN A 38 -23.73 34.52 -0.24
CA GLN A 38 -24.14 35.82 0.28
C GLN A 38 -25.56 36.18 -0.19
N ALA A 39 -25.86 36.03 -1.49
CA ALA A 39 -27.19 36.24 -2.03
C ALA A 39 -28.22 35.26 -1.44
N ALA A 40 -27.83 34.01 -1.16
CA ALA A 40 -28.69 33.05 -0.48
C ALA A 40 -28.94 33.44 0.99
N LYS A 41 -27.95 34.01 1.69
CA LYS A 41 -28.09 34.51 3.08
C LYS A 41 -29.05 35.69 3.15
N GLU A 42 -28.90 36.66 2.24
CA GLU A 42 -29.81 37.81 2.17
C GLU A 42 -31.24 37.39 1.86
N LYS A 43 -31.43 36.43 0.95
CA LYS A 43 -32.75 35.90 0.60
C LYS A 43 -33.39 35.07 1.71
N ALA A 44 -32.59 34.39 2.52
CA ALA A 44 -33.05 33.67 3.72
C ALA A 44 -33.43 34.65 4.85
N MET A 45 -32.66 35.73 5.05
CA MET A 45 -32.99 36.78 6.01
C MET A 45 -34.26 37.55 5.61
N ALA A 46 -34.47 37.81 4.32
CA ALA A 46 -35.68 38.47 3.82
C ALA A 46 -36.96 37.61 3.90
N SER A 47 -36.83 36.29 4.09
CA SER A 47 -37.97 35.34 4.14
C SER A 47 -38.22 34.72 5.51
N GLY A 48 -37.44 35.08 6.53
CA GLY A 48 -37.66 34.69 7.93
C GLY A 48 -37.55 33.19 8.22
N ARG A 49 -36.79 32.41 7.42
CA ARG A 49 -36.59 30.96 7.64
C ARG A 49 -35.11 30.61 7.85
N PRO A 50 -34.79 29.61 8.70
CA PRO A 50 -33.40 29.23 8.97
C PRO A 50 -32.70 28.65 7.72
N TYR A 51 -31.42 29.01 7.58
CA TYR A 51 -30.57 28.86 6.38
C TYR A 51 -30.42 27.42 5.84
N ASN A 52 -30.65 26.39 6.66
CA ASN A 52 -30.42 24.99 6.31
C ASN A 52 -31.45 24.34 5.37
N TYR A 53 -32.45 25.07 4.87
CA TYR A 53 -33.50 24.49 4.01
C TYR A 53 -33.35 24.78 2.50
N LEU A 54 -32.42 25.65 2.10
CA LEU A 54 -32.25 26.08 0.70
C LEU A 54 -31.15 25.32 -0.06
N GLU A 55 -30.22 24.66 0.62
CA GLU A 55 -29.12 23.92 -0.01
C GLU A 55 -29.58 22.54 -0.55
N GLN A 56 -30.61 21.93 0.05
CA GLN A 56 -31.20 20.67 -0.43
C GLN A 56 -32.06 20.80 -1.70
N GLN A 57 -32.50 22.01 -2.08
CA GLN A 57 -33.32 22.21 -3.28
C GLN A 57 -32.49 22.46 -4.55
N SER A 58 -31.22 22.84 -4.41
CA SER A 58 -30.28 23.04 -5.52
C SER A 58 -29.89 21.72 -6.20
N SER A 59 -29.72 20.67 -5.40
CA SER A 59 -29.32 19.33 -5.86
C SER A 59 -30.43 18.54 -6.56
N ARG A 60 -31.68 19.04 -6.55
CA ARG A 60 -32.84 18.38 -7.18
C ARG A 60 -33.18 18.91 -8.58
N ARG A 61 -32.34 19.76 -9.18
CA ARG A 61 -32.51 20.26 -10.57
C ARG A 61 -31.57 19.60 -11.59
N ARG A 62 -31.33 18.29 -11.50
CA ARG A 62 -30.89 17.46 -12.63
C ARG A 62 -31.43 16.03 -12.50
N VAL A 63 -32.75 15.84 -12.40
CA VAL A 63 -33.47 14.67 -12.93
C VAL A 63 -34.96 15.06 -12.96
N LYS A 64 -35.47 15.38 -14.14
CA LYS A 64 -36.91 15.36 -14.44
C LYS A 64 -37.08 14.79 -15.84
N SER A 65 -37.38 13.50 -15.93
CA SER A 65 -38.53 13.03 -16.70
C SER A 65 -38.84 11.58 -16.33
N ARG A 66 -39.89 11.39 -15.51
CA ARG A 66 -41.05 10.56 -15.86
C ARG A 66 -42.09 10.69 -14.75
N ARG A 67 -43.29 11.10 -15.18
CA ARG A 67 -44.50 11.22 -14.36
C ARG A 67 -45.22 9.86 -14.26
N PRO A 68 -46.17 9.75 -13.33
CA PRO A 68 -46.52 8.52 -12.63
C PRO A 68 -47.96 8.03 -12.94
N THR A 69 -48.30 6.83 -12.45
CA THR A 69 -49.68 6.37 -12.28
C THR A 69 -49.88 5.79 -10.87
N TYR A 70 -50.28 6.68 -9.95
CA TYR A 70 -51.56 6.71 -9.22
C TYR A 70 -52.14 5.46 -8.47
N TRP A 71 -52.68 5.79 -7.28
CA TRP A 71 -53.60 5.09 -6.35
C TRP A 71 -52.99 4.03 -5.41
N SER A 72 -53.39 3.91 -4.14
CA SER A 72 -54.13 4.74 -3.18
C SER A 72 -54.09 3.98 -1.86
N SER A 73 -53.78 4.67 -0.78
CA SER A 73 -53.90 4.15 0.58
C SER A 73 -55.38 3.99 0.97
N LYS A 74 -55.69 3.03 1.84
CA LYS A 74 -56.63 3.22 2.96
C LYS A 74 -56.38 2.18 4.05
N ALA A 75 -56.08 2.70 5.23
CA ALA A 75 -56.00 1.99 6.50
C ALA A 75 -57.36 2.02 7.22
N HIS A 76 -57.57 1.03 8.09
CA HIS A 76 -58.31 1.00 9.37
C HIS A 76 -58.65 -0.46 9.64
N ASP A 77 -58.68 -1.01 10.85
CA ASP A 77 -58.18 -0.68 12.18
C ASP A 77 -58.44 -1.95 13.02
N ASP A 78 -57.89 -1.99 14.23
CA ASP A 78 -58.34 -2.79 15.38
C ASP A 78 -58.07 -4.32 15.43
N GLY A 79 -57.07 -4.67 16.23
CA GLY A 79 -57.36 -5.13 17.60
C GLY A 79 -57.36 -6.63 17.93
N VAL A 80 -56.64 -6.94 19.01
CA VAL A 80 -56.81 -8.06 19.97
C VAL A 80 -56.02 -9.35 19.68
N GLY A 81 -54.95 -9.59 20.47
CA GLY A 81 -54.36 -10.92 20.73
C GLY A 81 -55.02 -11.58 21.96
N PRO A 82 -54.35 -12.47 22.73
CA PRO A 82 -53.23 -13.38 22.47
C PRO A 82 -53.53 -14.83 22.98
N VAL A 83 -52.48 -15.64 23.25
CA VAL A 83 -52.40 -16.79 24.21
C VAL A 83 -52.62 -18.19 23.60
N THR A 84 -51.54 -18.98 23.42
CA THR A 84 -51.07 -20.20 24.17
C THR A 84 -52.11 -21.35 24.24
N GLU A 85 -51.82 -22.65 24.19
CA GLU A 85 -50.76 -23.47 24.79
C GLU A 85 -51.00 -24.98 24.46
N HIS A 86 -50.06 -25.86 24.81
CA HIS A 86 -50.14 -27.33 25.05
C HIS A 86 -50.44 -28.30 23.87
N GLU A 87 -49.51 -29.19 23.50
CA GLU A 87 -49.09 -30.47 24.14
C GLU A 87 -50.20 -31.55 24.16
N THR A 88 -49.98 -32.71 23.55
CA THR A 88 -49.65 -33.97 24.25
C THR A 88 -49.73 -35.19 23.33
N ASP A 89 -48.97 -36.18 23.78
CA ASP A 89 -48.64 -37.50 23.26
C ASP A 89 -49.78 -38.54 23.26
N SER A 90 -49.43 -39.70 22.68
CA SER A 90 -49.85 -41.07 23.00
C SER A 90 -50.94 -41.80 22.19
N GLN A 91 -50.46 -42.89 21.58
CA GLN A 91 -51.00 -44.25 21.35
C GLN A 91 -52.40 -44.58 21.92
N THR A 92 -53.26 -45.27 21.15
CA THR A 92 -53.40 -46.75 21.05
C THR A 92 -54.66 -47.13 20.25
N ASP A 93 -54.49 -48.14 19.39
CA ASP A 93 -55.37 -49.28 19.04
C ASP A 93 -56.91 -49.20 18.85
N GLU A 94 -57.32 -50.09 17.94
CA GLU A 94 -58.64 -50.73 17.73
C GLU A 94 -59.68 -49.99 16.85
N HIS A 95 -59.78 -50.38 15.57
CA HIS A 95 -60.80 -51.34 15.11
C HIS A 95 -60.82 -51.44 13.57
N GLU A 96 -60.80 -52.69 13.08
CA GLU A 96 -61.20 -53.08 11.73
C GLU A 96 -62.67 -52.73 11.47
N GLU A 97 -62.95 -52.00 10.40
CA GLU A 97 -64.26 -52.06 9.74
C GLU A 97 -64.07 -52.07 8.21
N LEU A 98 -64.66 -53.09 7.60
CA LEU A 98 -64.64 -53.41 6.18
C LEU A 98 -65.13 -52.25 5.30
N MET A 99 -64.30 -51.80 4.35
CA MET A 99 -64.80 -51.30 3.07
C MET A 99 -64.17 -52.13 1.95
N GLU A 100 -64.96 -53.01 1.35
CA GLU A 100 -64.65 -53.62 0.07
C GLU A 100 -64.63 -52.51 -1.00
N MET A 101 -63.44 -52.23 -1.54
CA MET A 101 -63.32 -51.41 -2.74
C MET A 101 -63.77 -52.21 -3.97
N PRO A 102 -64.59 -51.64 -4.87
CA PRO A 102 -65.01 -52.32 -6.09
C PRO A 102 -63.81 -52.61 -7.00
N ALA A 103 -63.83 -53.76 -7.69
CA ALA A 103 -62.73 -54.25 -8.52
C ALA A 103 -62.27 -53.26 -9.63
N GLU A 104 -63.15 -52.35 -10.05
CA GLU A 104 -62.84 -51.28 -11.01
C GLU A 104 -61.83 -50.26 -10.48
N SER A 105 -61.80 -49.98 -9.17
CA SER A 105 -60.82 -49.06 -8.57
C SER A 105 -59.42 -49.69 -8.43
N ILE A 106 -59.33 -51.01 -8.29
CA ILE A 106 -58.06 -51.74 -8.22
C ILE A 106 -57.39 -51.78 -9.60
N ALA A 107 -58.17 -51.94 -10.67
CA ALA A 107 -57.66 -51.89 -12.04
C ALA A 107 -57.11 -50.51 -12.42
N GLN A 108 -57.79 -49.42 -12.03
CA GLN A 108 -57.33 -48.05 -12.28
C GLN A 108 -56.03 -47.70 -11.54
N ILE A 109 -55.84 -48.23 -10.33
CA ILE A 109 -54.59 -48.05 -9.57
C ILE A 109 -53.45 -48.86 -10.21
N ALA A 110 -53.73 -50.07 -10.71
CA ALA A 110 -52.73 -50.88 -11.43
C ALA A 110 -52.27 -50.21 -12.74
N GLU A 111 -53.18 -49.54 -13.45
CA GLU A 111 -52.91 -48.80 -14.68
C GLU A 111 -52.14 -47.49 -14.42
N PHE A 112 -52.44 -46.79 -13.31
CA PHE A 112 -51.69 -45.59 -12.90
C PHE A 112 -50.23 -45.88 -12.53
N PHE A 113 -49.92 -47.07 -12.02
CA PHE A 113 -48.57 -47.51 -11.62
C PHE A 113 -47.90 -48.49 -12.60
N ASP A 114 -48.48 -48.70 -13.79
CA ASP A 114 -47.93 -49.52 -14.88
C ASP A 114 -47.56 -50.97 -14.47
N ILE A 115 -48.41 -51.59 -13.63
CA ILE A 115 -48.19 -52.94 -13.08
C ILE A 115 -48.63 -54.00 -14.11
N PRO A 116 -47.78 -54.99 -14.49
CA PRO A 116 -48.12 -55.99 -15.49
C PRO A 116 -49.32 -56.86 -15.08
N GLY A 117 -50.21 -57.12 -16.04
CA GLY A 117 -51.59 -57.58 -15.84
C GLY A 117 -51.81 -58.94 -15.15
N GLN A 118 -50.77 -59.67 -14.75
CA GLN A 118 -50.94 -60.85 -13.89
C GLN A 118 -50.96 -60.51 -12.39
N SER A 119 -50.51 -59.30 -12.01
CA SER A 119 -50.37 -58.86 -10.60
C SER A 119 -51.47 -57.88 -10.15
N SER A 120 -52.44 -57.58 -11.02
CA SER A 120 -53.47 -56.54 -10.82
C SER A 120 -54.77 -57.04 -10.17
N PHE A 121 -54.85 -58.33 -9.80
CA PHE A 121 -56.11 -58.96 -9.38
C PHE A 121 -56.40 -58.94 -7.87
N SER A 122 -55.45 -58.53 -7.02
CA SER A 122 -55.71 -58.34 -5.58
C SER A 122 -54.74 -57.37 -4.91
N LEU A 123 -55.21 -56.73 -3.82
CA LEU A 123 -54.37 -55.88 -2.96
C LEU A 123 -53.16 -56.64 -2.37
N GLY A 124 -53.28 -57.95 -2.15
CA GLY A 124 -52.18 -58.81 -1.71
C GLY A 124 -51.10 -59.01 -2.77
N ALA A 125 -51.49 -59.16 -4.05
CA ALA A 125 -50.56 -59.27 -5.17
C ALA A 125 -49.82 -57.94 -5.44
N MET A 126 -50.52 -56.80 -5.32
CA MET A 126 -49.88 -55.48 -5.40
C MET A 126 -48.87 -55.24 -4.28
N ARG A 127 -49.20 -55.57 -3.03
CA ARG A 127 -48.24 -55.44 -1.92
C ARG A 127 -47.01 -56.32 -2.12
N SER A 128 -47.19 -57.54 -2.64
CA SER A 128 -46.07 -58.44 -2.94
C SER A 128 -45.22 -57.96 -4.12
N TYR A 129 -45.84 -57.33 -5.14
CA TYR A 129 -45.13 -56.73 -6.27
C TYR A 129 -44.38 -55.46 -5.86
N ILE A 130 -45.00 -54.59 -5.04
CA ILE A 130 -44.36 -53.40 -4.46
C ILE A 130 -43.21 -53.81 -3.53
N ALA A 131 -43.38 -54.85 -2.71
CA ALA A 131 -42.29 -55.41 -1.90
C ALA A 131 -41.18 -56.02 -2.79
N SER A 132 -41.50 -56.59 -3.95
CA SER A 132 -40.49 -57.08 -4.91
C SER A 132 -39.76 -55.96 -5.65
N LEU A 133 -40.40 -54.80 -5.85
CA LEU A 133 -39.79 -53.59 -6.39
C LEU A 133 -38.92 -52.93 -5.32
N GLN A 134 -39.38 -52.84 -4.08
CA GLN A 134 -38.58 -52.40 -2.94
C GLN A 134 -37.36 -53.30 -2.73
N GLY A 135 -37.51 -54.64 -2.81
CA GLY A 135 -36.39 -55.58 -2.77
C GLY A 135 -35.41 -55.51 -3.95
N ARG A 136 -35.79 -54.89 -5.09
CA ARG A 136 -34.87 -54.55 -6.20
C ARG A 136 -34.22 -53.18 -6.03
N PHE A 137 -34.86 -52.25 -5.31
CA PHE A 137 -34.28 -50.97 -4.92
C PHE A 137 -33.36 -51.08 -3.69
N ASP A 138 -33.61 -52.06 -2.82
CA ASP A 138 -32.81 -52.38 -1.63
C ASP A 138 -31.67 -53.39 -1.92
N ALA A 139 -31.55 -53.86 -3.17
CA ALA A 139 -30.36 -54.56 -3.60
C ALA A 139 -29.23 -53.53 -3.67
N VAL A 140 -28.37 -53.50 -2.64
CA VAL A 140 -27.09 -52.77 -2.65
C VAL A 140 -26.42 -53.09 -3.99
N PRO A 141 -26.30 -52.14 -4.94
CA PRO A 141 -25.59 -52.41 -6.16
C PRO A 141 -24.17 -52.81 -5.75
N GLU A 142 -23.64 -53.92 -6.30
CA GLU A 142 -22.22 -54.23 -6.18
C GLU A 142 -21.46 -52.92 -6.44
N ARG A 143 -20.76 -52.38 -5.42
CA ARG A 143 -19.94 -51.17 -5.57
C ARG A 143 -18.86 -51.53 -6.59
N LYS A 144 -19.15 -51.26 -7.86
CA LYS A 144 -18.17 -51.32 -8.94
C LYS A 144 -17.12 -50.25 -8.67
N ASP A 145 -15.88 -50.53 -9.04
CA ASP A 145 -14.78 -49.61 -8.78
C ASP A 145 -15.05 -48.23 -9.41
N PRO A 146 -14.83 -47.15 -8.66
CA PRO A 146 -15.07 -45.79 -9.14
C PRO A 146 -14.21 -45.47 -10.36
N ARG A 147 -14.80 -44.83 -11.38
CA ARG A 147 -14.09 -44.51 -12.63
C ARG A 147 -14.46 -43.14 -13.20
N PRO A 148 -13.53 -42.49 -13.95
CA PRO A 148 -13.86 -41.32 -14.75
C PRO A 148 -14.67 -41.69 -16.00
N LEU A 149 -15.47 -40.75 -16.51
CA LEU A 149 -16.15 -40.86 -17.80
C LEU A 149 -15.72 -39.71 -18.74
N VAL A 150 -15.07 -40.05 -19.85
CA VAL A 150 -14.71 -39.08 -20.88
C VAL A 150 -15.85 -38.95 -21.90
N ILE A 151 -16.29 -37.73 -22.17
CA ILE A 151 -17.33 -37.41 -23.16
C ILE A 151 -16.76 -36.41 -24.15
N HIS A 152 -16.79 -36.77 -25.43
CA HIS A 152 -16.35 -35.93 -26.53
C HIS A 152 -17.55 -35.19 -27.14
N ARG A 153 -17.48 -33.86 -27.20
CA ARG A 153 -18.59 -32.99 -27.63
C ARG A 153 -18.18 -32.20 -28.86
N VAL A 154 -18.88 -32.42 -29.97
CA VAL A 154 -18.61 -31.71 -31.22
C VAL A 154 -19.62 -30.57 -31.39
N HIS A 155 -19.10 -29.37 -31.64
CA HIS A 155 -19.86 -28.15 -31.91
C HIS A 155 -19.87 -27.84 -33.41
N ASP A 156 -21.06 -27.86 -34.01
CA ASP A 156 -21.24 -27.49 -35.42
C ASP A 156 -21.43 -25.98 -35.57
N ASN A 157 -20.46 -25.30 -36.19
CA ASN A 157 -20.47 -23.86 -36.37
C ASN A 157 -21.62 -23.37 -37.29
N LYS A 158 -22.25 -24.26 -38.07
CA LYS A 158 -23.33 -23.92 -39.01
C LYS A 158 -24.72 -24.06 -38.43
N LYS A 159 -24.91 -24.87 -37.38
CA LYS A 159 -26.20 -25.10 -36.71
C LYS A 159 -26.14 -24.61 -35.27
N LYS A 160 -26.65 -23.39 -35.05
CA LYS A 160 -26.75 -22.76 -33.74
C LYS A 160 -27.42 -23.72 -32.74
N GLY A 161 -26.66 -24.25 -31.77
CA GLY A 161 -27.14 -25.15 -30.73
C GLY A 161 -27.05 -26.65 -31.02
N SER A 162 -26.50 -27.11 -32.15
CA SER A 162 -26.27 -28.54 -32.37
C SER A 162 -24.96 -28.96 -31.70
N ARG A 163 -25.07 -29.50 -30.48
CA ARG A 163 -23.99 -30.20 -29.79
C ARG A 163 -24.26 -31.70 -29.88
N ARG A 164 -23.27 -32.47 -30.33
CA ARG A 164 -23.34 -33.94 -30.33
C ARG A 164 -22.30 -34.48 -29.37
N SER A 165 -22.73 -35.35 -28.45
CA SER A 165 -21.87 -35.99 -27.46
C SER A 165 -21.58 -37.42 -27.89
N TYR A 166 -20.35 -37.87 -27.69
CA TYR A 166 -19.86 -39.20 -28.06
C TYR A 166 -19.02 -39.78 -26.92
N LEU A 167 -19.00 -41.12 -26.80
CA LEU A 167 -18.12 -41.83 -25.87
C LEU A 167 -16.70 -42.01 -26.42
N ASP A 168 -16.53 -41.86 -27.73
CA ASP A 168 -15.27 -42.05 -28.44
C ASP A 168 -14.78 -40.74 -29.08
N PRO A 169 -13.46 -40.59 -29.29
CA PRO A 169 -12.90 -39.42 -29.96
C PRO A 169 -13.47 -39.22 -31.37
N PRO A 170 -13.84 -37.99 -31.74
CA PRO A 170 -14.43 -37.74 -33.05
C PRO A 170 -13.36 -37.80 -34.15
N HIS A 171 -13.74 -38.31 -35.31
CA HIS A 171 -12.91 -38.33 -36.52
C HIS A 171 -13.66 -37.69 -37.69
N TRP A 172 -12.92 -37.23 -38.69
CA TRP A 172 -13.52 -36.68 -39.90
C TRP A 172 -14.13 -37.80 -40.73
N ILE A 173 -15.44 -37.72 -40.95
CA ILE A 173 -16.16 -38.62 -41.84
C ILE A 173 -16.34 -37.91 -43.17
N GLU A 174 -15.78 -38.48 -44.24
CA GLU A 174 -15.95 -37.96 -45.59
C GLU A 174 -17.41 -38.04 -46.03
N GLY A 175 -17.94 -36.91 -46.49
CA GLY A 175 -19.31 -36.85 -46.99
C GLY A 175 -19.43 -37.52 -48.35
N GLN A 176 -20.46 -38.36 -48.56
CA GLN A 176 -20.75 -38.91 -49.88
C GLN A 176 -21.07 -37.81 -50.89
N ALA A 177 -20.50 -37.95 -52.11
CA ALA A 177 -20.73 -37.21 -53.35
C ALA A 177 -21.40 -35.82 -53.18
N GLY A 178 -20.64 -34.84 -52.68
CA GLY A 178 -21.05 -33.43 -52.59
C GLY A 178 -21.47 -32.95 -51.21
N SER A 179 -21.45 -33.81 -50.18
CA SER A 179 -21.60 -33.39 -48.78
C SER A 179 -20.25 -33.07 -48.14
N GLN A 180 -20.20 -32.04 -47.27
CA GLN A 180 -18.98 -31.67 -46.54
C GLN A 180 -18.61 -32.74 -45.50
N ASN A 181 -17.32 -32.86 -45.23
CA ASN A 181 -16.80 -33.71 -44.16
C ASN A 181 -17.41 -33.28 -42.81
N VAL A 182 -17.87 -34.25 -42.04
CA VAL A 182 -18.51 -34.04 -40.73
C VAL A 182 -17.62 -34.65 -39.65
N LEU A 183 -17.34 -33.88 -38.60
CA LEU A 183 -16.65 -34.36 -37.42
C LEU A 183 -17.65 -35.10 -36.50
N ALA A 184 -17.45 -36.41 -36.30
CA ALA A 184 -18.34 -37.23 -35.46
C ALA A 184 -17.61 -38.44 -34.87
N GLY A 185 -18.08 -38.91 -33.71
CA GLY A 185 -17.69 -40.21 -33.13
C GLY A 185 -18.62 -41.34 -33.56
N ALA A 186 -18.16 -42.58 -33.41
CA ALA A 186 -18.88 -43.81 -33.71
C ALA A 186 -19.98 -44.14 -32.68
N SER A 187 -19.87 -43.66 -31.44
CA SER A 187 -20.75 -43.98 -30.31
C SER A 187 -21.46 -42.73 -29.78
N PRO A 188 -22.57 -42.29 -30.40
CA PRO A 188 -23.30 -41.11 -29.98
C PRO A 188 -24.10 -41.34 -28.69
N ILE A 189 -24.10 -40.34 -27.81
CA ILE A 189 -24.93 -40.28 -26.60
C ILE A 189 -26.01 -39.23 -26.79
N SER A 190 -27.27 -39.64 -26.79
CA SER A 190 -28.42 -38.75 -26.93
C SER A 190 -28.82 -38.06 -25.63
N ASN A 191 -28.64 -38.74 -24.49
CA ASN A 191 -28.92 -38.20 -23.15
C ASN A 191 -27.83 -38.63 -22.17
N VAL A 192 -27.00 -37.67 -21.75
CA VAL A 192 -25.90 -37.91 -20.81
C VAL A 192 -26.43 -38.15 -19.39
N GLU A 193 -27.53 -37.51 -18.99
CA GLU A 193 -28.14 -37.69 -17.66
C GLU A 193 -28.64 -39.12 -17.46
N ALA A 194 -29.42 -39.63 -18.43
CA ALA A 194 -29.91 -41.01 -18.40
C ALA A 194 -28.80 -42.07 -18.48
N TYR A 195 -27.60 -41.69 -18.93
CA TYR A 195 -26.42 -42.55 -18.92
C TYR A 195 -25.79 -42.57 -17.53
N ILE A 196 -25.62 -41.40 -16.88
CA ILE A 196 -25.08 -41.30 -15.52
C ILE A 196 -25.98 -42.06 -14.53
N ASP A 197 -27.31 -41.90 -14.62
CA ASP A 197 -28.26 -42.59 -13.74
C ASP A 197 -28.18 -44.12 -13.83
N LYS A 198 -27.69 -44.65 -14.96
CA LYS A 198 -27.49 -46.09 -15.18
C LYS A 198 -26.09 -46.58 -14.79
N HIS A 199 -25.19 -45.66 -14.49
CA HIS A 199 -23.77 -45.90 -14.24
C HIS A 199 -23.33 -45.20 -12.94
N PRO A 200 -23.76 -45.69 -11.76
CA PRO A 200 -23.41 -45.11 -10.47
C PRO A 200 -21.91 -45.20 -10.16
N GLU A 201 -21.14 -45.99 -10.91
CA GLU A 201 -19.68 -46.05 -10.78
C GLU A 201 -18.93 -44.82 -11.31
N VAL A 202 -19.63 -43.86 -11.94
CA VAL A 202 -19.01 -42.67 -12.55
C VAL A 202 -18.89 -41.54 -11.53
N CYS A 203 -17.66 -41.23 -11.12
CA CYS A 203 -17.40 -40.22 -10.08
C CYS A 203 -17.34 -38.78 -10.64
N PHE A 204 -16.71 -38.61 -11.81
CA PHE A 204 -16.61 -37.34 -12.51
C PHE A 204 -16.57 -37.53 -14.01
N ILE A 205 -16.95 -36.46 -14.73
CA ILE A 205 -17.03 -36.45 -16.19
C ILE A 205 -15.99 -35.48 -16.73
N VAL A 206 -15.20 -35.97 -17.68
CA VAL A 206 -14.24 -35.17 -18.44
C VAL A 206 -14.85 -34.85 -19.79
N LEU A 207 -15.10 -33.58 -20.04
CA LEU A 207 -15.78 -33.10 -21.24
C LEU A 207 -14.75 -32.48 -22.18
N ARG A 208 -14.51 -33.12 -23.33
CA ARG A 208 -13.61 -32.64 -24.38
C ARG A 208 -14.43 -32.02 -25.50
N ASP A 209 -14.28 -30.72 -25.72
CA ASP A 209 -14.99 -29.98 -26.76
C ASP A 209 -14.15 -29.84 -28.04
N TYR A 210 -14.80 -30.03 -29.18
CA TYR A 210 -14.22 -29.91 -30.51
C TYR A 210 -15.07 -28.98 -31.38
N ILE A 211 -14.46 -28.00 -32.04
CA ILE A 211 -15.10 -27.03 -32.92
C ILE A 211 -14.91 -27.48 -34.36
N ALA A 212 -16.01 -27.82 -35.03
CA ALA A 212 -15.98 -28.19 -36.44
C ALA A 212 -15.73 -26.95 -37.32
N SER A 213 -14.46 -26.65 -37.60
CA SER A 213 -14.05 -25.56 -38.49
C SER A 213 -13.74 -26.06 -39.91
N PRO A 214 -14.26 -25.42 -40.98
CA PRO A 214 -14.05 -25.85 -42.36
C PRO A 214 -12.59 -25.74 -42.86
N ASN A 215 -11.71 -25.07 -42.12
CA ASN A 215 -10.30 -24.90 -42.46
C ASN A 215 -9.38 -26.00 -41.91
N HIS A 216 -9.88 -26.94 -41.10
CA HIS A 216 -9.09 -28.06 -40.54
C HIS A 216 -9.17 -29.34 -41.39
N ALA A 217 -9.72 -29.28 -42.61
CA ALA A 217 -9.83 -30.42 -43.51
C ALA A 217 -8.52 -30.75 -44.27
N ASP A 218 -7.48 -29.92 -44.18
CA ASP A 218 -6.16 -30.21 -44.77
C ASP A 218 -5.33 -31.06 -43.79
N GLY A 219 -5.30 -32.37 -44.06
CA GLY A 219 -4.67 -33.40 -43.23
C GLY A 219 -3.16 -33.24 -43.06
N SER A 220 -2.74 -32.49 -42.04
CA SER A 220 -1.33 -32.35 -41.66
C SER A 220 -0.96 -32.87 -40.26
N ASP A 221 -1.93 -33.26 -39.43
CA ASP A 221 -1.65 -33.85 -38.11
C ASP A 221 -2.12 -35.31 -38.08
N THR A 222 -1.27 -36.21 -38.59
CA THR A 222 -1.37 -37.66 -38.36
C THR A 222 -0.21 -38.07 -37.48
N ASP A 223 -0.49 -38.77 -36.37
CA ASP A 223 0.54 -39.56 -35.73
C ASP A 223 1.03 -40.62 -36.73
N GLY A 224 2.27 -41.09 -36.62
CA GLY A 224 2.90 -42.00 -37.59
C GLY A 224 2.19 -43.35 -37.80
N ASN A 225 1.01 -43.57 -37.20
CA ASN A 225 0.15 -44.73 -37.36
C ASN A 225 -1.15 -44.45 -38.13
N GLY A 226 -1.34 -43.24 -38.68
CA GLY A 226 -2.51 -42.90 -39.49
C GLY A 226 -3.78 -42.63 -38.69
N ASN A 227 -3.68 -42.40 -37.37
CA ASN A 227 -4.77 -41.86 -36.58
C ASN A 227 -4.64 -40.33 -36.58
N ILE A 228 -5.73 -39.64 -36.96
CA ILE A 228 -5.81 -38.19 -36.81
C ILE A 228 -6.10 -37.92 -35.33
N GLY A 229 -5.05 -37.80 -34.52
CA GLY A 229 -5.16 -37.40 -33.12
C GLY A 229 -5.57 -35.93 -33.03
N MET A 230 -6.87 -35.63 -33.18
CA MET A 230 -7.37 -34.27 -32.95
C MET A 230 -7.27 -33.94 -31.46
N ARG A 231 -6.47 -32.91 -31.13
CA ARG A 231 -6.44 -32.31 -29.79
C ARG A 231 -7.77 -31.57 -29.55
N PRO A 232 -8.43 -31.72 -28.39
CA PRO A 232 -9.64 -30.96 -28.08
C PRO A 232 -9.35 -29.47 -27.99
N ASP A 233 -10.31 -28.63 -28.38
CA ASP A 233 -10.22 -27.16 -28.29
C ASP A 233 -10.34 -26.66 -26.84
N SER A 234 -11.12 -27.36 -26.02
CA SER A 234 -11.17 -27.14 -24.57
C SER A 234 -11.54 -28.41 -23.84
N GLU A 235 -11.02 -28.58 -22.62
CA GLU A 235 -11.34 -29.69 -21.73
C GLU A 235 -11.86 -29.16 -20.39
N MET A 236 -12.85 -29.84 -19.80
CA MET A 236 -13.35 -29.49 -18.48
C MET A 236 -13.78 -30.71 -17.65
N ILE A 237 -13.56 -30.68 -16.34
CA ILE A 237 -13.99 -31.71 -15.39
C ILE A 237 -15.23 -31.24 -14.64
N VAL A 238 -16.21 -32.13 -14.50
CA VAL A 238 -17.45 -31.89 -13.73
C VAL A 238 -17.61 -33.03 -12.73
N PRO A 239 -17.59 -32.77 -11.41
CA PRO A 239 -17.87 -33.80 -10.42
C PRO A 239 -19.35 -34.20 -10.50
N VAL A 240 -19.59 -35.51 -10.45
CA VAL A 240 -20.95 -36.09 -10.37
C VAL A 240 -21.28 -36.39 -8.91
N GLU A 241 -20.30 -36.92 -8.17
CA GLU A 241 -20.47 -37.27 -6.76
C GLU A 241 -20.38 -36.08 -5.81
N ARG A 242 -21.19 -36.12 -4.74
CA ARG A 242 -21.27 -35.05 -3.74
C ARG A 242 -20.00 -34.96 -2.90
N ASP A 243 -19.42 -36.11 -2.57
CA ASP A 243 -18.21 -36.22 -1.75
C ASP A 243 -17.00 -35.66 -2.49
N LEU A 244 -16.89 -35.92 -3.80
CA LEU A 244 -15.86 -35.29 -4.63
C LEU A 244 -16.05 -33.78 -4.74
N ALA A 245 -17.28 -33.30 -4.90
CA ALA A 245 -17.57 -31.86 -4.94
C ALA A 245 -17.27 -31.16 -3.60
N SER A 246 -17.48 -31.84 -2.47
CA SER A 246 -17.08 -31.40 -1.11
C SER A 246 -15.56 -31.30 -0.99
N ALA A 247 -14.85 -32.39 -1.33
CA ALA A 247 -13.39 -32.46 -1.30
C ALA A 247 -12.74 -31.38 -2.18
N MET A 248 -13.29 -31.09 -3.37
CA MET A 248 -12.77 -30.05 -4.25
C MET A 248 -12.96 -28.63 -3.68
N LYS A 249 -14.05 -28.35 -2.95
CA LYS A 249 -14.23 -27.06 -2.24
C LYS A 249 -13.24 -26.91 -1.10
N ALA A 250 -13.07 -27.97 -0.31
CA ALA A 250 -12.08 -28.02 0.76
C ALA A 250 -10.65 -27.85 0.22
N PHE A 251 -10.35 -28.44 -0.94
CA PHE A 251 -9.04 -28.31 -1.60
C PHE A 251 -8.75 -26.88 -2.05
N ALA A 252 -9.74 -26.17 -2.59
CA ALA A 252 -9.58 -24.77 -2.98
C ALA A 252 -9.31 -23.86 -1.77
N ALA A 253 -10.01 -24.07 -0.65
CA ALA A 253 -9.76 -23.35 0.59
C ALA A 253 -8.38 -23.67 1.19
N PHE A 254 -8.00 -24.96 1.19
CA PHE A 254 -6.69 -25.40 1.66
C PHE A 254 -5.55 -24.79 0.85
N SER A 255 -5.68 -24.80 -0.48
CA SER A 255 -4.65 -24.29 -1.39
C SER A 255 -4.57 -22.76 -1.42
N ALA A 256 -5.59 -22.06 -0.92
CA ALA A 256 -5.57 -20.62 -0.67
C ALA A 256 -4.76 -20.23 0.60
N GLY A 257 -4.27 -21.20 1.39
CA GLY A 257 -3.22 -20.98 2.39
C GLY A 257 -3.67 -20.72 3.83
N LYS A 258 -4.84 -21.16 4.28
CA LYS A 258 -5.25 -21.07 5.70
C LYS A 258 -5.71 -22.41 6.27
N ASN A 259 -4.75 -23.14 6.84
CA ASN A 259 -5.04 -24.06 7.94
C ASN A 259 -3.79 -24.31 8.81
N GLU A 260 -3.14 -23.23 9.28
CA GLU A 260 -2.31 -23.32 10.49
C GLU A 260 -3.15 -22.82 11.66
N LYS A 261 -3.86 -23.75 12.32
CA LYS A 261 -4.14 -23.55 13.74
C LYS A 261 -2.79 -23.58 14.44
N SER A 262 -2.38 -22.43 14.95
CA SER A 262 -1.34 -22.27 15.96
C SER A 262 -1.60 -23.25 17.11
N SER A 263 -0.93 -24.39 17.08
CA SER A 263 -0.68 -25.17 18.29
C SER A 263 0.56 -24.57 18.94
N ASP A 264 0.37 -23.65 19.88
CA ASP A 264 1.27 -23.47 21.03
C ASP A 264 0.60 -22.57 22.10
N ASN A 265 0.30 -23.22 23.23
CA ASN A 265 0.06 -22.72 24.59
C ASN A 265 -1.07 -21.71 24.88
N ASP A 266 -2.10 -22.18 25.59
CA ASP A 266 -2.30 -21.75 26.98
C ASP A 266 -3.10 -22.80 27.79
N ASP A 267 -2.51 -23.18 28.93
CA ASP A 267 -3.07 -24.02 29.99
C ASP A 267 -4.11 -23.25 30.83
N ASN A 268 -5.09 -24.00 31.34
CA ASN A 268 -6.09 -23.70 32.39
C ASN A 268 -7.48 -23.23 31.94
N SER A 269 -8.43 -24.17 31.90
CA SER A 269 -9.48 -24.25 32.93
C SER A 269 -10.27 -25.55 32.76
N ASP A 270 -10.42 -26.26 33.87
CA ASP A 270 -11.32 -27.40 34.03
C ASP A 270 -12.76 -26.97 33.78
N ASP A 271 -13.46 -27.64 32.86
CA ASP A 271 -14.88 -27.97 33.01
C ASP A 271 -15.26 -29.07 32.00
N ASP A 272 -15.81 -30.16 32.55
CA ASP A 272 -16.31 -31.35 31.86
C ASP A 272 -17.55 -31.04 31.02
N ASP A 273 -17.52 -31.29 29.71
CA ASP A 273 -18.63 -31.97 28.99
C ASP A 273 -18.17 -32.47 27.60
N VAL A 274 -18.16 -33.79 27.41
CA VAL A 274 -17.80 -34.46 26.15
C VAL A 274 -19.09 -34.82 25.42
N SER A 275 -19.43 -34.05 24.39
CA SER A 275 -20.37 -34.47 23.34
C SER A 275 -19.65 -34.60 21.99
N LEU A 276 -19.96 -35.71 21.32
CA LEU A 276 -19.29 -36.23 20.13
C LEU A 276 -19.72 -35.49 18.85
N ARG A 277 -18.72 -35.02 18.10
CA ARG A 277 -18.63 -34.91 16.63
C ARG A 277 -19.84 -34.34 15.88
N ASP A 278 -19.78 -33.04 15.59
CA ASP A 278 -20.28 -32.44 14.36
C ASP A 278 -19.10 -31.84 13.58
N THR A 279 -18.61 -32.54 12.56
CA THR A 279 -17.64 -32.02 11.58
C THR A 279 -18.35 -31.29 10.44
N SER A 280 -19.16 -30.28 10.78
CA SER A 280 -19.55 -29.24 9.83
C SER A 280 -18.89 -27.93 10.26
N SER A 281 -17.60 -27.80 9.96
CA SER A 281 -16.91 -26.51 10.12
C SER A 281 -17.58 -25.49 9.21
N SER A 282 -18.35 -24.57 9.80
CA SER A 282 -18.83 -23.39 9.12
C SER A 282 -17.62 -22.58 8.65
N ILE A 283 -17.35 -22.63 7.35
CA ILE A 283 -16.36 -21.80 6.65
C ILE A 283 -16.73 -20.34 6.91
N SER A 284 -15.79 -19.50 7.39
CA SER A 284 -16.07 -18.08 7.60
C SER A 284 -16.32 -17.38 6.25
N VAL A 285 -16.98 -16.22 6.25
CA VAL A 285 -17.27 -15.46 5.02
C VAL A 285 -15.98 -15.09 4.25
N ASP A 286 -14.89 -14.83 4.98
CA ASP A 286 -13.59 -14.51 4.39
C ASP A 286 -12.89 -15.75 3.81
N ASP A 287 -13.01 -16.91 4.47
CA ASP A 287 -12.48 -18.19 3.97
C ASP A 287 -13.15 -18.60 2.65
N TYR A 288 -14.44 -18.27 2.48
CA TYR A 288 -15.18 -18.55 1.25
C TYR A 288 -14.69 -17.68 0.07
N ARG A 289 -14.35 -16.41 0.32
CA ARG A 289 -13.91 -15.45 -0.70
C ARG A 289 -12.48 -15.72 -1.19
N ASP A 290 -11.59 -16.16 -0.32
CA ASP A 290 -10.21 -16.52 -0.70
C ASP A 290 -10.20 -17.86 -1.45
N ALA A 291 -11.01 -18.82 -1.00
CA ALA A 291 -11.24 -20.07 -1.71
C ALA A 291 -11.77 -19.82 -3.13
N GLU A 292 -12.76 -18.92 -3.29
CA GLU A 292 -13.35 -18.47 -4.57
C GLU A 292 -12.29 -17.88 -5.53
N GLN A 293 -11.39 -17.04 -5.04
CA GLN A 293 -10.30 -16.45 -5.84
C GLN A 293 -9.30 -17.51 -6.31
N PHE A 294 -8.86 -18.39 -5.41
CA PHE A 294 -7.97 -19.51 -5.76
C PHE A 294 -8.65 -20.48 -6.73
N SER A 295 -9.97 -20.58 -6.65
CA SER A 295 -10.82 -21.46 -7.45
C SER A 295 -10.76 -21.21 -8.97
N ASN A 296 -10.29 -20.03 -9.41
CA ASN A 296 -10.40 -19.65 -10.83
C ASN A 296 -11.86 -19.68 -11.33
N GLU A 297 -12.78 -19.14 -10.53
CA GLU A 297 -14.21 -18.93 -10.86
C GLU A 297 -15.09 -20.20 -10.96
N TRP A 298 -14.64 -21.39 -10.52
CA TRP A 298 -15.47 -22.63 -10.52
C TRP A 298 -16.30 -22.88 -9.23
N ILE A 299 -16.11 -22.05 -8.18
CA ILE A 299 -16.92 -22.05 -6.94
C ILE A 299 -18.05 -21.00 -7.05
N ASP A 300 -17.82 -19.95 -7.84
CA ASP A 300 -18.72 -18.90 -8.36
C ASP A 300 -19.87 -19.31 -9.27
N GLY A 301 -20.90 -19.90 -8.68
CA GLY A 301 -22.27 -19.64 -9.09
C GLY A 301 -23.21 -20.68 -8.51
N ASN A 302 -24.50 -20.38 -8.41
CA ASN A 302 -25.55 -21.37 -8.12
C ASN A 302 -25.67 -22.49 -9.21
N GLY A 303 -24.60 -22.81 -9.94
CA GLY A 303 -24.48 -23.82 -10.98
C GLY A 303 -23.52 -24.96 -10.62
N PRO A 304 -23.42 -26.00 -11.46
CA PRO A 304 -22.52 -27.14 -11.21
C PRO A 304 -21.04 -26.72 -11.30
N MET A 305 -20.20 -27.27 -10.41
CA MET A 305 -18.75 -27.05 -10.40
C MET A 305 -18.12 -27.49 -11.73
N ARG A 306 -17.24 -26.66 -12.29
CA ARG A 306 -16.66 -26.86 -13.63
C ARG A 306 -15.20 -26.47 -13.63
N PHE A 307 -14.32 -27.46 -13.75
CA PHE A 307 -12.90 -27.19 -13.84
C PHE A 307 -12.44 -27.06 -15.27
N PHE A 308 -11.74 -26.00 -15.63
CA PHE A 308 -11.22 -25.85 -16.99
C PHE A 308 -9.74 -26.25 -17.05
N SER A 309 -9.39 -26.99 -18.09
CA SER A 309 -8.00 -27.23 -18.46
C SER A 309 -7.28 -25.89 -18.62
N PRO A 310 -6.04 -25.75 -18.12
CA PRO A 310 -5.13 -26.84 -17.79
C PRO A 310 -4.93 -27.09 -16.28
N TYR A 311 -5.97 -26.85 -15.49
CA TYR A 311 -6.02 -27.29 -14.09
C TYR A 311 -4.95 -26.67 -13.18
N LEU A 312 -4.75 -25.35 -13.32
CA LEU A 312 -3.71 -24.58 -12.63
C LEU A 312 -3.65 -24.75 -11.09
N PRO A 313 -4.79 -24.78 -10.36
CA PRO A 313 -4.79 -25.11 -8.94
C PRO A 313 -4.05 -26.41 -8.59
N PHE A 314 -4.25 -27.46 -9.41
CA PHE A 314 -3.57 -28.74 -9.19
C PHE A 314 -2.10 -28.63 -9.56
N TYR A 315 -1.75 -28.00 -10.69
CA TYR A 315 -0.36 -27.79 -11.10
C TYR A 315 0.51 -27.23 -9.96
N HIS A 316 0.05 -26.19 -9.27
CA HIS A 316 0.77 -25.55 -8.17
C HIS A 316 0.76 -26.34 -6.84
N ALA A 317 -0.06 -27.39 -6.73
CA ALA A 317 -0.23 -28.19 -5.52
C ALA A 317 0.38 -29.61 -5.62
N ARG A 318 1.01 -29.97 -6.75
CA ARG A 318 1.48 -31.33 -7.08
C ARG A 318 2.48 -31.99 -6.14
N VAL A 319 3.30 -31.24 -5.39
CA VAL A 319 4.49 -31.83 -4.73
C VAL A 319 4.37 -32.02 -3.22
N ALA A 320 3.65 -31.15 -2.50
CA ALA A 320 3.54 -31.22 -1.04
C ALA A 320 2.13 -30.91 -0.49
N PRO A 321 1.36 -29.96 -1.06
CA PRO A 321 0.02 -29.64 -0.57
C PRO A 321 -1.00 -30.75 -0.79
N ILE A 322 -1.00 -31.44 -1.95
CA ILE A 322 -2.01 -32.47 -2.28
C ILE A 322 -1.94 -33.67 -1.33
N GLU A 323 -0.74 -34.19 -1.03
CA GLU A 323 -0.59 -35.35 -0.14
C GLU A 323 -0.97 -35.02 1.31
N ALA A 324 -0.65 -33.81 1.77
CA ALA A 324 -1.03 -33.34 3.10
C ALA A 324 -2.56 -33.17 3.20
N PHE A 325 -3.18 -32.59 2.16
CA PHE A 325 -4.62 -32.42 2.07
C PHE A 325 -5.38 -33.75 2.00
N ALA A 326 -4.89 -34.71 1.21
CA ALA A 326 -5.53 -36.01 1.06
C ALA A 326 -5.70 -36.74 2.41
N LYS A 327 -4.79 -36.52 3.37
CA LYS A 327 -4.88 -37.08 4.74
C LYS A 327 -5.96 -36.43 5.61
N THR A 328 -6.48 -35.27 5.22
CA THR A 328 -7.54 -34.55 5.97
C THR A 328 -8.95 -34.96 5.55
N LEU A 329 -9.09 -35.68 4.44
CA LEU A 329 -10.36 -36.13 3.89
C LEU A 329 -10.84 -37.44 4.53
N SER A 330 -12.15 -37.70 4.46
CA SER A 330 -12.71 -39.01 4.81
C SER A 330 -12.26 -40.11 3.83
N GLU A 331 -12.39 -41.39 4.21
CA GLU A 331 -11.96 -42.52 3.36
C GLU A 331 -12.61 -42.51 1.96
N ASP A 332 -13.93 -42.22 1.88
CA ASP A 332 -14.66 -42.16 0.61
C ASP A 332 -14.29 -40.88 -0.20
N GLU A 333 -14.19 -39.70 0.45
CA GLU A 333 -13.76 -38.45 -0.22
C GLU A 333 -12.32 -38.54 -0.76
N GLY A 334 -11.43 -39.13 0.02
CA GLY A 334 -10.03 -39.33 -0.32
C GLY A 334 -9.87 -40.26 -1.53
N ALA A 335 -10.66 -41.34 -1.62
CA ALA A 335 -10.62 -42.25 -2.76
C ALA A 335 -11.04 -41.57 -4.08
N TYR A 336 -12.13 -40.79 -4.06
CA TYR A 336 -12.57 -40.04 -5.24
C TYR A 336 -11.61 -38.92 -5.62
N PHE A 337 -11.05 -38.22 -4.62
CA PHE A 337 -10.07 -37.16 -4.86
C PHE A 337 -8.77 -37.71 -5.43
N GLN A 338 -8.28 -38.86 -4.94
CA GLN A 338 -7.10 -39.52 -5.48
C GLN A 338 -7.31 -39.96 -6.94
N LEU A 339 -8.47 -40.52 -7.27
CA LEU A 339 -8.82 -40.87 -8.65
C LEU A 339 -8.77 -39.65 -9.60
N LEU A 340 -9.19 -38.48 -9.11
CA LEU A 340 -9.10 -37.22 -9.86
C LEU A 340 -7.64 -36.77 -10.04
N VAL A 341 -6.84 -36.84 -8.98
CA VAL A 341 -5.41 -36.51 -9.02
C VAL A 341 -4.67 -37.44 -10.00
N ASP A 342 -4.91 -38.74 -9.92
CA ASP A 342 -4.30 -39.74 -10.80
C ASP A 342 -4.65 -39.48 -12.27
N TYR A 343 -5.90 -39.12 -12.56
CA TYR A 343 -6.34 -38.76 -13.92
C TYR A 343 -5.59 -37.53 -14.46
N ILE A 344 -5.50 -36.46 -13.65
CA ILE A 344 -4.83 -35.22 -14.05
C ILE A 344 -3.34 -35.48 -14.26
N THR A 345 -2.69 -36.20 -13.34
CA THR A 345 -1.27 -36.54 -13.46
C THR A 345 -1.02 -37.40 -14.70
N GLU A 346 -1.82 -38.43 -14.98
CA GLU A 346 -1.64 -39.28 -16.16
C GLU A 346 -1.73 -38.50 -17.49
N HIS A 347 -2.60 -37.48 -17.57
CA HIS A 347 -2.88 -36.77 -18.83
C HIS A 347 -2.10 -35.45 -19.01
N TYR A 348 -1.65 -34.80 -17.93
CA TYR A 348 -1.01 -33.48 -17.96
C TYR A 348 0.43 -33.46 -17.47
N GLU A 349 0.98 -34.56 -16.92
CA GLU A 349 2.36 -34.58 -16.41
C GLU A 349 3.39 -34.24 -17.49
N ASP A 350 3.19 -34.69 -18.73
CA ASP A 350 4.08 -34.33 -19.85
C ASP A 350 4.08 -32.82 -20.13
N GLU A 351 2.90 -32.18 -20.14
CA GLU A 351 2.77 -30.73 -20.33
C GLU A 351 3.40 -29.99 -19.16
N TYR A 352 3.09 -30.41 -17.94
CA TYR A 352 3.59 -29.77 -16.74
C TYR A 352 5.11 -29.90 -16.58
N SER A 353 5.69 -31.05 -16.93
CA SER A 353 7.14 -31.25 -16.92
C SER A 353 7.85 -30.31 -17.91
N VAL A 354 7.24 -30.05 -19.07
CA VAL A 354 7.75 -29.04 -20.02
C VAL A 354 7.70 -27.64 -19.42
N VAL A 355 6.63 -27.28 -18.70
CA VAL A 355 6.53 -25.99 -18.00
C VAL A 355 7.59 -25.88 -16.90
N ASP A 356 7.78 -26.94 -16.12
CA ASP A 356 8.75 -26.98 -15.02
C ASP A 356 10.20 -26.84 -15.54
N ASP A 357 10.57 -27.50 -16.65
CA ASP A 357 11.88 -27.32 -17.30
C ASP A 357 12.07 -25.91 -17.87
N LEU A 358 11.00 -25.28 -18.38
CA LEU A 358 11.03 -23.91 -18.86
C LEU A 358 11.26 -22.92 -17.70
N ILE A 359 10.49 -23.03 -16.61
CA ILE A 359 10.61 -22.17 -15.42
C ILE A 359 11.98 -22.36 -14.76
N ALA A 360 12.47 -23.60 -14.64
CA ALA A 360 13.80 -23.90 -14.09
C ALA A 360 14.94 -23.23 -14.89
N ARG A 361 14.72 -22.96 -16.18
CA ARG A 361 15.66 -22.24 -17.06
C ARG A 361 15.37 -20.74 -17.16
N SER A 362 14.51 -20.20 -16.31
CA SER A 362 13.99 -18.82 -16.33
C SER A 362 13.41 -18.42 -17.69
N LYS A 363 12.75 -19.34 -18.40
CA LYS A 363 12.14 -19.09 -19.71
C LYS A 363 10.66 -19.43 -19.70
N ILE A 364 9.88 -18.75 -20.53
CA ILE A 364 8.46 -19.04 -20.69
C ILE A 364 8.02 -18.76 -22.12
N THR A 365 7.01 -19.51 -22.58
CA THR A 365 6.34 -19.26 -23.86
C THR A 365 4.97 -18.61 -23.59
N HIS A 366 4.42 -17.96 -24.61
CA HIS A 366 3.08 -17.37 -24.52
C HIS A 366 2.00 -18.39 -24.11
N GLU A 367 2.11 -19.63 -24.60
CA GLU A 367 1.17 -20.72 -24.30
C GLU A 367 1.14 -21.03 -22.80
N TYR A 368 2.29 -21.04 -22.13
CA TYR A 368 2.41 -21.44 -20.72
C TYR A 368 2.46 -20.26 -19.73
N LEU A 369 2.19 -19.03 -20.17
CA LEU A 369 2.33 -17.84 -19.32
C LEU A 369 1.42 -17.86 -18.09
N HIS A 370 0.24 -18.47 -18.21
CA HIS A 370 -0.77 -18.55 -17.16
C HIS A 370 -0.36 -19.46 -15.98
N TYR A 371 0.65 -20.32 -16.16
CA TYR A 371 1.26 -21.13 -15.08
C TYR A 371 2.19 -20.33 -14.15
N LEU A 372 2.58 -19.11 -14.55
CA LEU A 372 3.48 -18.28 -13.76
C LEU A 372 2.76 -17.52 -12.63
N PHE A 373 1.44 -17.33 -12.77
CA PHE A 373 0.64 -16.49 -11.88
C PHE A 373 -0.36 -17.33 -11.11
N ARG A 374 -0.38 -17.17 -9.79
CA ARG A 374 -1.42 -17.73 -8.91
C ARG A 374 -1.78 -16.73 -7.81
N PRO A 375 -3.02 -16.74 -7.31
CA PRO A 375 -3.37 -15.97 -6.12
C PRO A 375 -2.44 -16.29 -4.94
N GLY A 376 -2.04 -15.27 -4.18
CA GLY A 376 -1.19 -15.39 -2.99
C GLY A 376 0.31 -15.19 -3.22
N ILE A 377 0.81 -15.13 -4.45
CA ILE A 377 2.25 -14.85 -4.70
C ILE A 377 2.55 -13.36 -4.76
N VAL A 378 3.79 -12.99 -4.41
CA VAL A 378 4.32 -11.65 -4.60
C VAL A 378 4.80 -11.47 -6.04
N LEU A 379 4.22 -10.50 -6.74
CA LEU A 379 4.60 -10.03 -8.06
C LEU A 379 5.43 -8.76 -7.95
N VAL A 380 6.43 -8.62 -8.81
CA VAL A 380 7.21 -7.41 -8.99
C VAL A 380 6.85 -6.80 -10.34
N HIS A 381 6.48 -5.53 -10.33
CA HIS A 381 6.22 -4.73 -11.53
C HIS A 381 7.32 -3.69 -11.71
N GLY A 382 7.88 -3.60 -12.92
CA GLY A 382 8.98 -2.70 -13.27
C GLY A 382 10.37 -3.25 -12.93
N ARG A 383 11.38 -2.37 -13.04
CA ARG A 383 12.80 -2.67 -12.74
C ARG A 383 13.50 -1.49 -12.06
N GLY A 384 14.53 -1.79 -11.27
CA GLY A 384 15.37 -0.78 -10.62
C GLY A 384 14.60 0.09 -9.63
N ALA A 385 14.83 1.42 -9.66
CA ALA A 385 14.25 2.36 -8.70
C ALA A 385 12.71 2.45 -8.76
N GLY A 386 12.11 2.17 -9.93
CA GLY A 386 10.65 2.19 -10.11
C GLY A 386 9.94 0.87 -9.77
N ALA A 387 10.70 -0.17 -9.41
CA ALA A 387 10.12 -1.48 -9.12
C ALA A 387 9.19 -1.42 -7.90
N SER A 388 8.04 -2.10 -7.97
CA SER A 388 7.05 -2.17 -6.88
C SER A 388 6.54 -3.59 -6.73
N GLY A 389 6.34 -4.05 -5.48
CA GLY A 389 5.77 -5.37 -5.20
C GLY A 389 4.28 -5.32 -4.94
N TYR A 390 3.59 -6.41 -5.31
CA TYR A 390 2.15 -6.58 -5.18
C TYR A 390 1.84 -8.03 -4.79
N THR A 391 0.80 -8.29 -4.00
CA THR A 391 0.26 -9.64 -3.82
C THR A 391 -0.82 -9.90 -4.85
N CYS A 392 -0.67 -10.98 -5.61
CA CYS A 392 -1.63 -11.42 -6.62
C CYS A 392 -2.92 -11.95 -5.98
N THR A 393 -4.09 -11.55 -6.50
CA THR A 393 -5.41 -12.01 -6.01
C THR A 393 -6.21 -12.75 -7.06
N SER A 394 -5.78 -12.76 -8.32
CA SER A 394 -6.48 -13.47 -9.39
C SER A 394 -5.53 -14.19 -10.33
N TRP A 395 -6.06 -15.18 -11.05
CA TRP A 395 -5.36 -15.83 -12.14
C TRP A 395 -5.21 -14.88 -13.34
N LEU A 396 -4.25 -15.17 -14.21
CA LEU A 396 -3.99 -14.36 -15.40
C LEU A 396 -5.20 -14.36 -16.35
N LYS A 397 -5.85 -13.21 -16.54
CA LYS A 397 -7.01 -13.08 -17.42
C LYS A 397 -6.55 -12.91 -18.87
N SER A 398 -6.98 -13.83 -19.72
CA SER A 398 -6.70 -13.78 -21.16
C SER A 398 -7.78 -12.97 -21.91
N PRO A 399 -7.40 -12.11 -22.85
CA PRO A 399 -8.30 -11.25 -23.64
C PRO A 399 -9.26 -11.99 -24.60
N SER A 400 -9.33 -13.32 -24.56
CA SER A 400 -10.28 -14.14 -25.33
C SER A 400 -11.45 -14.70 -24.52
N VAL A 401 -11.53 -14.48 -23.20
CA VAL A 401 -12.68 -14.95 -22.40
C VAL A 401 -13.37 -13.74 -21.76
N PRO A 402 -14.62 -13.40 -22.16
CA PRO A 402 -15.38 -12.40 -21.44
C PRO A 402 -15.73 -12.94 -20.05
N SER A 403 -15.29 -12.26 -19.00
CA SER A 403 -15.71 -12.48 -17.63
C SER A 403 -17.23 -12.33 -17.50
N SER A 404 -17.92 -13.39 -17.09
CA SER A 404 -19.34 -13.36 -16.78
C SER A 404 -19.57 -12.74 -15.40
N SER A 405 -19.46 -11.41 -15.31
CA SER A 405 -19.83 -10.68 -14.09
C SER A 405 -20.58 -9.39 -14.44
N SER A 406 -21.88 -9.52 -14.70
CA SER A 406 -22.83 -8.44 -14.48
C SER A 406 -24.06 -9.00 -13.76
N VAL A 407 -24.09 -8.74 -12.46
CA VAL A 407 -25.17 -9.07 -11.52
C VAL A 407 -26.44 -8.32 -11.92
N ALA A 408 -27.54 -9.06 -12.12
CA ALA A 408 -28.90 -8.55 -12.02
C ALA A 408 -29.65 -9.39 -10.99
N GLU A 409 -29.98 -8.77 -9.86
CA GLU A 409 -30.72 -9.34 -8.74
C GLU A 409 -32.15 -9.75 -9.14
N GLY A 410 -32.59 -10.91 -8.67
CA GLY A 410 -33.97 -11.37 -8.82
C GLY A 410 -34.25 -12.62 -7.98
N LYS A 411 -34.79 -12.43 -6.78
CA LYS A 411 -35.30 -13.46 -5.86
C LYS A 411 -36.25 -14.44 -6.59
N HIS A 412 -36.01 -15.75 -6.54
CA HIS A 412 -37.02 -16.80 -6.30
C HIS A 412 -36.38 -18.19 -6.05
N ARG A 413 -36.97 -18.93 -5.11
CA ARG A 413 -36.51 -20.18 -4.48
C ARG A 413 -36.81 -21.44 -5.32
N ILE A 414 -35.92 -22.43 -5.16
CA ILE A 414 -36.13 -23.90 -5.15
C ILE A 414 -36.69 -24.57 -6.43
N LYS A 415 -35.78 -25.27 -7.13
CA LYS A 415 -35.91 -26.41 -8.09
C LYS A 415 -35.11 -26.14 -9.37
N THR A 416 -33.80 -26.39 -9.37
CA THR A 416 -33.05 -26.45 -10.65
C THR A 416 -31.74 -27.23 -10.55
N LEU A 417 -31.80 -28.56 -10.64
CA LEU A 417 -30.66 -29.39 -11.09
C LEU A 417 -30.76 -29.73 -12.59
N VAL A 418 -31.77 -29.18 -13.30
CA VAL A 418 -32.24 -29.66 -14.63
C VAL A 418 -32.05 -28.62 -15.77
N ALA A 419 -31.46 -27.43 -15.51
CA ALA A 419 -31.36 -26.38 -16.55
C ALA A 419 -29.95 -26.08 -17.08
N ASN A 420 -28.89 -26.66 -16.52
CA ASN A 420 -27.51 -26.19 -16.77
C ASN A 420 -26.66 -27.05 -17.72
N LEU A 421 -27.25 -28.05 -18.40
CA LEU A 421 -26.62 -28.71 -19.55
C LEU A 421 -26.97 -28.03 -20.90
N SER A 422 -27.79 -26.97 -20.90
CA SER A 422 -28.40 -26.41 -22.13
C SER A 422 -28.37 -24.87 -22.29
N THR A 423 -27.46 -24.11 -21.66
CA THR A 423 -27.40 -22.64 -21.82
C THR A 423 -26.21 -22.14 -22.66
N HIS A 424 -26.50 -21.17 -23.54
CA HIS A 424 -25.69 -20.65 -24.64
C HIS A 424 -24.42 -19.84 -24.26
N PRO A 425 -23.37 -19.80 -25.10
CA PRO A 425 -22.40 -18.70 -25.09
C PRO A 425 -22.98 -17.44 -25.78
N PRO A 426 -22.55 -16.21 -25.41
CA PRO A 426 -22.96 -14.99 -26.09
C PRO A 426 -22.50 -15.00 -27.55
N SER A 427 -23.40 -14.64 -28.46
CA SER A 427 -23.18 -14.58 -29.89
C SER A 427 -22.12 -13.54 -30.30
N LEU A 428 -21.09 -13.97 -31.02
CA LEU A 428 -20.28 -13.13 -31.88
C LEU A 428 -21.14 -12.60 -33.05
N THR A 429 -21.48 -11.31 -33.03
CA THR A 429 -22.15 -10.65 -34.16
C THR A 429 -21.16 -9.97 -35.10
N ARG A 430 -21.03 -10.56 -36.30
CA ARG A 430 -20.93 -9.92 -37.63
C ARG A 430 -19.95 -8.75 -37.81
N GLU A 431 -18.77 -9.05 -38.35
CA GLU A 431 -17.87 -8.08 -38.99
C GLU A 431 -18.57 -7.35 -40.16
N ARG A 432 -18.40 -6.03 -40.21
CA ARG A 432 -18.64 -5.15 -41.36
C ARG A 432 -17.29 -4.58 -41.81
N ALA A 433 -16.92 -4.88 -43.07
CA ALA A 433 -16.02 -4.18 -44.01
C ALA A 433 -14.61 -3.69 -43.55
N PRO A 434 -13.60 -3.75 -44.44
CA PRO A 434 -12.20 -3.58 -44.06
C PRO A 434 -11.82 -2.10 -43.97
N GLY A 435 -11.42 -1.66 -42.78
CA GLY A 435 -10.75 -0.37 -42.56
C GLY A 435 -9.58 -0.56 -41.61
N ASN A 436 -8.36 -0.32 -42.10
CA ASN A 436 -7.08 -0.20 -41.38
C ASN A 436 -6.95 -0.96 -40.05
N LYS A 437 -6.47 -2.21 -40.13
CA LYS A 437 -6.00 -2.97 -38.97
C LYS A 437 -4.69 -2.35 -38.44
N ARG A 438 -4.78 -1.43 -37.48
CA ARG A 438 -3.79 -1.40 -36.39
C ARG A 438 -4.01 -2.68 -35.58
N ALA A 439 -2.99 -3.51 -35.41
CA ALA A 439 -3.07 -4.70 -34.58
C ALA A 439 -3.58 -4.32 -33.18
N MET A 440 -4.74 -4.84 -32.78
CA MET A 440 -5.22 -4.73 -31.40
C MET A 440 -4.28 -5.59 -30.55
N CYS A 441 -3.38 -4.97 -29.80
CA CYS A 441 -2.68 -5.65 -28.71
C CYS A 441 -3.73 -6.07 -27.69
N LYS A 442 -3.91 -7.38 -27.59
CA LYS A 442 -4.73 -8.05 -26.61
C LYS A 442 -3.87 -8.16 -25.34
N ASN A 443 -4.13 -7.34 -24.33
CA ASN A 443 -3.31 -7.29 -23.12
C ASN A 443 -3.75 -8.37 -22.11
N TYR A 444 -2.78 -9.05 -21.49
CA TYR A 444 -3.03 -9.92 -20.34
C TYR A 444 -3.09 -9.08 -19.08
N GLU A 445 -4.04 -9.37 -18.18
CA GLU A 445 -4.26 -8.59 -16.97
C GLU A 445 -4.30 -9.51 -15.74
N VAL A 446 -3.75 -9.02 -14.62
CA VAL A 446 -3.82 -9.69 -13.32
C VAL A 446 -4.21 -8.69 -12.24
N GLU A 447 -5.11 -9.09 -11.35
CA GLU A 447 -5.47 -8.28 -10.18
C GLU A 447 -4.48 -8.55 -9.05
N ALA A 448 -3.99 -7.48 -8.44
CA ALA A 448 -3.05 -7.56 -7.33
C ALA A 448 -3.26 -6.37 -6.38
N TRP A 449 -2.75 -6.44 -5.16
CA TRP A 449 -2.80 -5.33 -4.21
C TRP A 449 -1.44 -5.05 -3.58
N HIS A 450 -1.24 -3.83 -3.07
CA HIS A 450 -0.05 -3.45 -2.31
C HIS A 450 -0.44 -2.60 -1.10
N TRP A 451 0.53 -2.33 -0.21
CA TRP A 451 0.33 -1.42 0.90
C TRP A 451 0.58 0.02 0.46
N ASP A 452 -0.32 0.92 0.87
CA ASP A 452 -0.08 2.35 0.94
C ASP A 452 -0.03 2.80 2.41
N PHE A 453 0.56 3.94 2.68
CA PHE A 453 0.73 4.45 4.04
C PHE A 453 0.49 5.96 4.13
N ASP A 454 -0.60 6.35 4.80
CA ASP A 454 -0.99 7.74 5.08
C ASP A 454 -1.02 8.06 6.60
N GLY A 455 -0.32 7.22 7.39
CA GLY A 455 -0.44 7.16 8.85
C GLY A 455 -1.19 5.90 9.31
N GLN A 456 -1.94 5.28 8.41
CA GLN A 456 -2.44 3.92 8.55
C GLN A 456 -2.06 3.12 7.31
N PHE A 457 -1.83 1.82 7.47
CA PHE A 457 -1.61 0.94 6.33
C PHE A 457 -2.95 0.59 5.69
N ILE A 458 -3.08 0.88 4.40
CA ILE A 458 -4.30 0.66 3.61
C ILE A 458 -3.95 -0.21 2.41
N LYS A 459 -4.71 -1.29 2.19
CA LYS A 459 -4.57 -2.12 0.99
C LYS A 459 -5.12 -1.36 -0.23
N GLN A 460 -4.32 -1.29 -1.30
CA GLN A 460 -4.72 -0.72 -2.58
C GLN A 460 -4.68 -1.79 -3.67
N THR A 461 -5.85 -2.11 -4.22
CA THR A 461 -6.00 -3.04 -5.34
C THR A 461 -5.75 -2.34 -6.67
N ARG A 462 -5.01 -3.01 -7.56
CA ARG A 462 -4.60 -2.52 -8.88
C ARG A 462 -4.64 -3.66 -9.90
N MET A 463 -5.10 -3.34 -11.11
CA MET A 463 -4.94 -4.20 -12.28
C MET A 463 -3.55 -3.98 -12.89
N LEU A 464 -2.74 -5.03 -12.96
CA LEU A 464 -1.42 -5.02 -13.60
C LEU A 464 -1.54 -5.59 -15.01
N ASN A 465 -1.08 -4.82 -16.00
CA ASN A 465 -1.09 -5.21 -17.40
C ASN A 465 0.26 -5.78 -17.79
N LEU A 466 0.29 -6.95 -18.40
CA LEU A 466 1.52 -7.50 -18.97
C LEU A 466 1.71 -6.92 -20.37
N GLU A 467 2.47 -5.84 -20.46
CA GLU A 467 2.82 -5.21 -21.74
C GLU A 467 3.89 -6.03 -22.49
N ASN A 468 3.99 -5.83 -23.81
CA ASN A 468 5.03 -6.44 -24.70
C ASN A 468 4.99 -7.96 -24.93
N ILE A 469 3.84 -8.61 -24.71
CA ILE A 469 3.64 -10.00 -25.12
C ILE A 469 3.13 -10.03 -26.57
N ASN A 470 4.05 -10.13 -27.53
CA ASN A 470 3.70 -10.30 -28.94
C ASN A 470 3.08 -11.70 -29.20
N MET A 471 1.82 -11.73 -29.61
CA MET A 471 1.00 -12.95 -29.80
C MET A 471 1.50 -13.90 -30.92
N SER A 472 2.44 -13.45 -31.75
CA SER A 472 2.95 -14.21 -32.91
C SER A 472 4.22 -15.00 -32.63
N ASP A 473 4.80 -14.88 -31.43
CA ASP A 473 6.12 -15.42 -31.13
C ASP A 473 6.03 -16.78 -30.44
N ARG A 474 6.35 -17.87 -31.18
CA ARG A 474 6.68 -19.18 -30.58
C ARG A 474 8.04 -19.15 -29.86
N GLN A 475 8.72 -18.01 -29.83
CA GLN A 475 10.02 -17.86 -29.19
C GLN A 475 9.90 -17.88 -27.66
N ARG A 476 10.84 -18.59 -27.03
CA ARG A 476 11.03 -18.62 -25.58
C ARG A 476 11.51 -17.25 -25.12
N LYS A 477 10.77 -16.59 -24.22
CA LYS A 477 11.16 -15.33 -23.59
C LYS A 477 11.77 -15.60 -22.22
N SER A 478 12.70 -14.75 -21.78
CA SER A 478 13.18 -14.77 -20.40
C SER A 478 12.09 -14.27 -19.46
N ILE A 479 11.87 -14.95 -18.33
CA ILE A 479 10.90 -14.51 -17.30
C ILE A 479 11.38 -13.20 -16.67
N ASP A 480 12.70 -13.07 -16.48
CA ASP A 480 13.36 -11.87 -15.96
C ASP A 480 13.07 -10.64 -16.83
N ASP A 481 12.75 -10.86 -18.11
CA ASP A 481 12.46 -9.78 -19.04
C ASP A 481 11.02 -9.26 -18.99
N LEU A 482 10.13 -9.97 -18.29
CA LEU A 482 8.74 -9.55 -18.12
C LEU A 482 8.66 -8.33 -17.18
N ASP A 483 7.79 -7.40 -17.56
CA ASP A 483 7.54 -6.19 -16.77
C ASP A 483 6.84 -6.53 -15.44
N VAL A 484 5.93 -7.52 -15.46
CA VAL A 484 5.32 -8.13 -14.27
C VAL A 484 5.80 -9.58 -14.17
N ARG A 485 6.43 -9.94 -13.05
CA ARG A 485 6.97 -11.29 -12.80
C ARG A 485 6.93 -11.66 -11.32
N PRO A 486 6.91 -12.96 -10.97
CA PRO A 486 7.04 -13.38 -9.56
C PRO A 486 8.36 -12.90 -8.93
N LEU A 487 8.33 -12.65 -7.62
CA LEU A 487 9.49 -12.20 -6.84
C LEU A 487 10.72 -13.12 -6.98
N GLU A 488 10.50 -14.41 -7.18
CA GLU A 488 11.54 -15.43 -7.39
C GLU A 488 12.41 -15.15 -8.63
N HIS A 489 11.81 -14.56 -9.67
CA HIS A 489 12.47 -14.16 -10.93
C HIS A 489 12.84 -12.67 -10.96
N ALA A 490 12.71 -11.95 -9.85
CA ALA A 490 13.28 -10.62 -9.72
C ALA A 490 14.79 -10.73 -9.51
N ASP A 491 15.55 -9.80 -10.11
CA ASP A 491 16.98 -9.69 -9.89
C ASP A 491 17.30 -9.45 -8.39
N PRO A 492 18.44 -9.94 -7.88
CA PRO A 492 18.77 -9.83 -6.46
C PRO A 492 18.80 -8.38 -5.96
N GLU A 493 19.22 -7.43 -6.81
CA GLU A 493 19.23 -6.01 -6.47
C GLU A 493 17.82 -5.46 -6.24
N THR A 494 16.87 -5.76 -7.13
CA THR A 494 15.46 -5.36 -6.98
C THR A 494 14.83 -6.00 -5.75
N ARG A 495 15.10 -7.29 -5.48
CA ARG A 495 14.57 -7.97 -4.28
C ARG A 495 15.06 -7.30 -2.99
N GLU A 496 16.36 -7.05 -2.90
CA GLU A 496 16.96 -6.40 -1.73
C GLU A 496 16.46 -4.95 -1.56
N ARG A 497 16.30 -4.23 -2.67
CA ARG A 497 15.74 -2.88 -2.68
C ARG A 497 14.31 -2.85 -2.15
N LEU A 498 13.45 -3.76 -2.60
CA LEU A 498 12.08 -3.88 -2.12
C LEU A 498 12.04 -4.21 -0.62
N ARG A 499 12.84 -5.19 -0.16
CA ARG A 499 12.97 -5.51 1.28
C ARG A 499 13.41 -4.30 2.10
N THR A 500 14.51 -3.65 1.72
CA THR A 500 15.04 -2.46 2.40
C THR A 500 13.99 -1.35 2.48
N ARG A 501 13.22 -1.16 1.40
CA ARG A 501 12.14 -0.18 1.35
C ARG A 501 11.03 -0.50 2.35
N GLY A 502 10.59 -1.75 2.41
CA GLY A 502 9.59 -2.19 3.38
C GLY A 502 10.03 -2.05 4.82
N GLU A 503 11.28 -2.39 5.12
CA GLU A 503 11.87 -2.15 6.44
C GLU A 503 11.86 -0.66 6.82
N TRP A 504 12.20 0.23 5.89
CA TRP A 504 12.14 1.67 6.12
C TRP A 504 10.72 2.17 6.37
N VAL A 505 9.74 1.70 5.58
CA VAL A 505 8.33 2.05 5.79
C VAL A 505 7.86 1.57 7.16
N TRP A 506 8.20 0.34 7.54
CA TRP A 506 7.87 -0.19 8.86
C TRP A 506 8.53 0.61 9.99
N LYS A 507 9.80 0.98 9.82
CA LYS A 507 10.56 1.83 10.75
C LYS A 507 10.00 3.24 10.88
N CYS A 508 9.43 3.78 9.82
CA CYS A 508 8.84 5.13 9.76
C CYS A 508 7.33 5.13 10.00
N ARG A 509 6.73 3.98 10.36
CA ARG A 509 5.34 3.91 10.84
C ARG A 509 5.15 4.76 12.09
N GLN A 510 6.19 4.82 12.91
CA GLN A 510 6.35 5.71 14.05
C GLN A 510 7.14 6.94 13.63
N GLN A 511 6.97 8.04 14.37
CA GLN A 511 7.72 9.26 14.13
C GLN A 511 9.23 9.00 14.14
N ARG A 512 9.91 9.39 13.06
CA ARG A 512 11.35 9.13 12.91
C ARG A 512 12.01 10.19 12.07
N MET A 513 13.16 10.69 12.55
CA MET A 513 14.03 11.53 11.75
C MET A 513 14.94 10.66 10.88
N ILE A 514 15.01 10.98 9.59
CA ILE A 514 15.86 10.30 8.60
C ILE A 514 16.84 11.29 7.97
N ALA A 515 17.98 10.78 7.53
CA ALA A 515 18.88 11.50 6.63
C ALA A 515 18.53 11.14 5.19
N TYR A 516 18.47 12.14 4.32
CA TYR A 516 18.10 11.95 2.92
C TYR A 516 19.30 12.16 2.01
N ARG A 517 19.61 11.14 1.18
CA ARG A 517 20.75 11.19 0.27
C ARG A 517 20.41 11.98 -0.99
N ASP A 518 21.31 12.88 -1.39
CA ASP A 518 21.11 13.66 -2.62
C ASP A 518 21.57 12.90 -3.88
N VAL A 519 20.93 13.18 -5.01
CA VAL A 519 21.24 12.59 -6.32
C VAL A 519 22.29 13.47 -7.00
N GLY A 520 23.57 13.12 -6.84
CA GLY A 520 24.61 13.62 -7.76
C GLY A 520 25.81 14.34 -7.15
N GLU A 521 25.94 14.46 -5.82
CA GLU A 521 27.13 15.08 -5.23
C GLU A 521 28.16 14.05 -4.74
N ARG A 522 29.32 14.00 -5.41
CA ARG A 522 30.56 13.35 -4.93
C ARG A 522 31.24 14.14 -3.80
N THR A 523 30.61 15.18 -3.28
CA THR A 523 31.14 16.03 -2.21
C THR A 523 30.69 15.49 -0.86
N HIS A 524 31.61 14.83 -0.16
CA HIS A 524 31.47 14.24 1.18
C HIS A 524 31.12 15.23 2.34
N TYR A 525 30.44 16.36 2.09
CA TYR A 525 30.43 17.48 3.05
C TYR A 525 29.11 18.16 3.37
N ASP A 526 27.97 17.67 2.88
CA ASP A 526 26.70 17.99 3.54
C ASP A 526 26.18 16.73 4.22
N ALA A 527 26.00 16.79 5.54
CA ALA A 527 25.22 15.79 6.23
C ALA A 527 23.84 15.81 5.56
N GLY A 528 23.49 14.76 4.83
CA GLY A 528 22.31 14.72 3.96
C GLY A 528 21.08 15.32 4.64
N GLU A 529 20.23 15.97 3.85
CA GLU A 529 19.11 16.76 4.39
C GLU A 529 18.27 15.94 5.38
N ARG A 530 18.06 16.48 6.57
CA ARG A 530 17.33 15.81 7.64
C ARG A 530 15.83 16.08 7.49
N HIS A 531 15.07 15.00 7.46
CA HIS A 531 13.62 15.04 7.33
C HIS A 531 12.97 14.31 8.50
N MET A 532 11.89 14.88 9.04
CA MET A 532 11.03 14.20 10.00
C MET A 532 9.93 13.46 9.24
N ILE A 533 9.84 12.15 9.42
CA ILE A 533 8.71 11.36 8.93
C ILE A 533 7.71 11.22 10.08
N ASP A 534 6.55 11.84 9.91
CA ASP A 534 5.44 11.77 10.85
C ASP A 534 4.12 11.94 10.10
N MET A 535 3.55 10.82 9.68
CA MET A 535 2.32 10.82 8.90
C MET A 535 1.09 11.19 9.75
N LYS A 536 1.14 10.99 11.07
CA LYS A 536 0.06 11.39 11.97
C LYS A 536 -0.06 12.92 11.97
N THR A 537 1.05 13.61 12.25
CA THR A 537 1.09 15.08 12.21
C THR A 537 0.81 15.63 10.82
N TYR A 538 1.33 14.98 9.75
CA TYR A 538 0.99 15.36 8.38
C TYR A 538 -0.52 15.35 8.13
N THR A 539 -1.19 14.27 8.52
CA THR A 539 -2.62 14.07 8.36
C THR A 539 -3.43 15.07 9.20
N GLU A 540 -3.05 15.33 10.44
CA GLU A 540 -3.71 16.33 11.31
C GLU A 540 -3.63 17.75 10.73
N ILE A 541 -2.51 18.11 10.08
CA ILE A 541 -2.32 19.44 9.49
C ILE A 541 -3.03 19.58 8.13
N HIS A 542 -3.06 18.53 7.31
CA HIS A 542 -3.50 18.63 5.91
C HIS A 542 -4.90 18.09 5.64
N GLN A 543 -5.52 17.34 6.55
CA GLN A 543 -6.91 16.93 6.38
C GLN A 543 -7.87 18.01 6.89
N PRO A 544 -8.86 18.46 6.08
CA PRO A 544 -9.91 19.32 6.58
C PRO A 544 -10.70 18.55 7.65
N GLN A 545 -10.93 19.17 8.82
CA GLN A 545 -11.71 18.63 9.93
C GLN A 545 -12.96 17.89 9.42
N LYS A 546 -12.88 16.57 9.32
CA LYS A 546 -14.03 15.73 8.99
C LYS A 546 -14.88 15.62 10.24
N TRP A 547 -15.90 16.47 10.34
CA TRP A 547 -16.87 16.40 11.42
C TRP A 547 -17.65 15.08 11.34
N GLY A 548 -17.53 14.24 12.37
CA GLY A 548 -18.63 13.38 12.82
C GLY A 548 -19.00 12.14 12.01
N MET A 549 -18.12 11.58 11.18
CA MET A 549 -18.29 10.20 10.71
C MET A 549 -17.40 9.32 11.58
N GLY A 550 -18.03 8.52 12.46
CA GLY A 550 -17.34 7.63 13.39
C GLY A 550 -16.27 6.77 12.71
N TYR A 551 -15.29 6.34 13.51
CA TYR A 551 -14.21 5.42 13.14
C TYR A 551 -14.77 4.06 12.69
N TYR A 552 -15.42 4.01 11.53
CA TYR A 552 -15.68 2.75 10.86
C TYR A 552 -14.35 2.25 10.34
N ARG A 553 -13.81 1.21 10.97
CA ARG A 553 -12.66 0.44 10.49
C ARG A 553 -12.93 0.11 9.02
N ARG A 554 -12.08 0.57 8.11
CA ARG A 554 -12.16 0.08 6.74
C ARG A 554 -11.67 -1.36 6.74
N PRO A 555 -12.36 -2.31 6.09
CA PRO A 555 -11.92 -3.70 6.04
C PRO A 555 -10.50 -3.85 5.44
N ASP A 556 -10.04 -2.86 4.68
CA ASP A 556 -8.73 -2.84 4.02
C ASP A 556 -7.59 -2.25 4.87
N GLN A 557 -7.80 -2.01 6.17
CA GLN A 557 -6.78 -1.46 7.07
C GLN A 557 -6.05 -2.54 7.85
N LEU A 558 -4.73 -2.37 8.03
CA LEU A 558 -3.97 -3.24 8.93
C LEU A 558 -4.48 -3.10 10.37
N ASP A 559 -4.44 -4.21 11.11
CA ASP A 559 -4.86 -4.22 12.51
C ASP A 559 -4.01 -3.24 13.35
N PRO A 560 -4.63 -2.32 14.11
CA PRO A 560 -3.89 -1.44 15.01
C PRO A 560 -2.98 -2.16 16.00
N ASP A 561 -3.34 -3.37 16.45
CA ASP A 561 -2.52 -4.12 17.40
C ASP A 561 -1.17 -4.54 16.77
N LEU A 562 -1.17 -4.87 15.48
CA LEU A 562 0.05 -5.19 14.72
C LEU A 562 0.98 -3.99 14.56
N LEU A 563 0.47 -2.75 14.62
CA LEU A 563 1.31 -1.54 14.52
C LEU A 563 2.23 -1.37 15.74
N THR A 564 1.90 -2.02 16.86
CA THR A 564 2.69 -1.97 18.10
C THR A 564 3.89 -2.91 18.06
N MET A 565 3.88 -3.93 17.19
CA MET A 565 4.96 -4.91 17.06
C MET A 565 6.24 -4.27 16.51
N GLU A 566 7.41 -4.75 16.95
CA GLU A 566 8.70 -4.26 16.45
C GLU A 566 8.97 -4.68 15.00
N GLU A 567 8.58 -5.91 14.67
CA GLU A 567 8.76 -6.53 13.35
C GLU A 567 7.47 -6.46 12.52
N PRO A 568 7.57 -6.42 11.17
CA PRO A 568 6.41 -6.45 10.30
C PRO A 568 5.61 -7.74 10.49
N PRO A 569 4.29 -7.73 10.18
CA PRO A 569 3.40 -8.84 10.48
C PRO A 569 3.70 -10.12 9.68
N ASP A 570 4.34 -9.99 8.52
CA ASP A 570 4.73 -11.11 7.65
C ASP A 570 5.92 -10.71 6.77
N ASP A 571 6.71 -11.71 6.35
CA ASP A 571 7.85 -11.57 5.44
C ASP A 571 7.45 -11.04 4.06
N THR A 572 6.20 -11.24 3.60
CA THR A 572 5.77 -10.66 2.33
C THR A 572 5.52 -9.15 2.41
N PHE A 573 5.22 -8.63 3.60
CA PHE A 573 4.89 -7.22 3.84
C PHE A 573 5.95 -6.29 3.27
N VAL A 574 7.23 -6.61 3.52
CA VAL A 574 8.34 -5.72 3.16
C VAL A 574 8.45 -5.50 1.65
N TYR A 575 7.97 -6.43 0.83
CA TYR A 575 8.06 -6.29 -0.63
C TYR A 575 6.95 -5.41 -1.21
N MET A 576 5.87 -5.15 -0.48
CA MET A 576 4.66 -4.47 -0.96
C MET A 576 4.58 -2.99 -0.54
N ALA A 577 5.68 -2.43 -0.06
CA ALA A 577 5.73 -1.07 0.48
C ALA A 577 5.65 0.00 -0.62
N PRO A 578 5.07 1.19 -0.33
CA PRO A 578 4.96 2.29 -1.27
C PRO A 578 6.34 2.82 -1.71
N LEU A 579 6.41 3.49 -2.86
CA LEU A 579 7.65 4.04 -3.44
C LEU A 579 8.19 5.28 -2.70
N SER A 580 7.29 6.07 -2.11
CA SER A 580 7.61 7.34 -1.47
C SER A 580 6.75 7.58 -0.23
N MET A 581 7.28 8.39 0.70
CA MET A 581 6.54 8.88 1.86
C MET A 581 6.70 10.39 2.01
N LYS A 582 5.73 11.03 2.69
CA LYS A 582 5.83 12.44 3.05
C LYS A 582 6.85 12.61 4.18
N GLY A 583 7.75 13.57 4.02
CA GLY A 583 8.66 13.99 5.08
C GLY A 583 8.71 15.49 5.21
N PHE A 584 8.85 15.97 6.44
CA PHE A 584 9.01 17.39 6.75
C PHE A 584 10.50 17.75 6.75
N ASN A 585 10.91 18.63 5.84
CA ASN A 585 12.28 19.14 5.80
C ASN A 585 12.45 20.19 6.92
N LEU A 586 13.31 19.91 7.90
CA LEU A 586 13.50 20.76 9.09
C LEU A 586 14.15 22.12 8.77
N LYS A 587 14.85 22.24 7.64
CA LYS A 587 15.54 23.46 7.21
C LYS A 587 14.62 24.37 6.40
N THR A 588 13.92 23.82 5.40
CA THR A 588 13.01 24.57 4.53
C THR A 588 11.58 24.67 5.07
N LYS A 589 11.26 23.88 6.10
CA LYS A 589 9.96 23.84 6.81
C LYS A 589 8.80 23.45 5.91
N LYS A 590 9.04 22.54 4.97
CA LYS A 590 8.07 22.09 3.98
C LYS A 590 7.94 20.57 4.00
N TRP A 591 6.71 20.11 3.79
CA TRP A 591 6.42 18.72 3.50
C TRP A 591 6.75 18.42 2.04
N VAL A 592 7.50 17.35 1.81
CA VAL A 592 7.96 16.92 0.49
C VAL A 592 7.76 15.42 0.31
N ASP A 593 7.57 14.98 -0.94
CA ASP A 593 7.55 13.56 -1.29
C ASP A 593 9.00 13.04 -1.38
N LEU A 594 9.32 12.08 -0.52
CA LEU A 594 10.65 11.51 -0.43
C LEU A 594 10.65 10.07 -0.94
N SER A 595 11.59 9.75 -1.84
CA SER A 595 11.81 8.38 -2.30
C SER A 595 12.49 7.57 -1.19
N ILE A 596 11.88 6.46 -0.80
CA ILE A 596 12.35 5.66 0.34
C ILE A 596 13.72 5.04 0.09
N ASP A 597 14.05 4.75 -1.18
CA ASP A 597 15.36 4.22 -1.59
C ASP A 597 16.54 5.15 -1.17
N ARG A 598 16.26 6.42 -0.84
CA ARG A 598 17.27 7.41 -0.42
C ARG A 598 17.34 7.63 1.08
N PHE A 599 16.58 6.87 1.87
CA PHE A 599 16.56 6.99 3.31
C PHE A 599 17.84 6.40 3.92
N ALA A 600 18.32 7.04 4.98
CA ALA A 600 19.46 6.61 5.74
C ALA A 600 19.29 6.98 7.22
N GLU A 601 19.95 6.23 8.08
CA GLU A 601 20.06 6.57 9.50
C GLU A 601 20.80 7.90 9.67
N VAL A 602 20.34 8.70 10.63
CA VAL A 602 20.96 9.99 10.93
C VAL A 602 22.31 9.76 11.59
N GLN A 603 23.36 10.29 10.98
CA GLN A 603 24.69 10.35 11.59
C GLN A 603 24.80 11.60 12.46
N TRP A 604 24.79 11.38 13.78
CA TRP A 604 24.91 12.44 14.79
C TRP A 604 26.38 12.80 15.03
N ASN A 605 26.70 14.09 14.95
CA ASN A 605 28.03 14.61 15.23
C ASN A 605 28.16 15.01 16.71
N THR A 606 28.17 14.01 17.60
CA THR A 606 28.33 14.23 19.05
C THR A 606 29.65 14.91 19.42
N GLY A 607 30.67 14.84 18.55
CA GLY A 607 31.93 15.57 18.68
C GLY A 607 31.83 17.09 18.45
N ALA A 608 30.74 17.58 17.85
CA ALA A 608 30.54 19.00 17.58
C ALA A 608 30.63 19.86 18.85
N PHE A 609 29.98 19.42 19.93
CA PHE A 609 29.98 20.13 21.21
C PHE A 609 31.36 20.18 21.89
N GLN A 610 32.19 19.17 21.67
CA GLN A 610 33.57 19.16 22.18
C GLN A 610 34.41 20.22 21.49
N SER A 611 34.23 20.41 20.18
CA SER A 611 34.94 21.43 19.39
C SER A 611 34.49 22.87 19.65
N LEU A 612 33.35 23.06 20.31
CA LEU A 612 32.87 24.38 20.70
C LEU A 612 33.83 25.05 21.68
N VAL A 613 34.24 26.30 21.47
CA VAL A 613 35.21 26.97 22.37
C VAL A 613 34.47 27.78 23.44
N LEU A 614 34.01 27.08 24.49
CA LEU A 614 33.38 27.66 25.68
C LEU A 614 34.16 27.34 26.96
N HIS A 615 33.94 28.12 28.02
CA HIS A 615 34.46 27.83 29.35
C HIS A 615 33.99 26.45 29.84
N GLY A 616 34.89 25.69 30.45
CA GLY A 616 34.60 24.30 30.88
C GLY A 616 33.52 24.18 31.96
N LYS A 617 33.25 25.24 32.74
CA LYS A 617 32.11 25.28 33.68
C LYS A 617 30.78 25.38 32.92
N THR A 618 30.68 26.30 31.95
CA THR A 618 29.49 26.50 31.11
C THR A 618 29.15 25.25 30.31
N LYS A 619 30.16 24.59 29.71
CA LYS A 619 29.94 23.32 28.99
C LYS A 619 29.33 22.24 29.88
N ARG A 620 29.87 22.06 31.09
CA ARG A 620 29.37 21.08 32.06
C ARG A 620 27.94 21.38 32.48
N LEU A 621 27.61 22.66 32.68
CA LEU A 621 26.25 23.07 33.04
C LEU A 621 25.24 22.76 31.92
N ILE A 622 25.58 23.09 30.67
CA ILE A 622 24.73 22.76 29.51
C ILE A 622 24.54 21.24 29.41
N GLN A 623 25.61 20.46 29.54
CA GLN A 623 25.52 18.99 29.51
C GLN A 623 24.64 18.43 30.62
N ALA A 624 24.81 18.91 31.87
CA ALA A 624 24.01 18.46 33.00
C ALA A 624 22.52 18.76 32.80
N LEU A 625 22.18 19.95 32.31
CA LEU A 625 20.79 20.32 32.02
C LEU A 625 20.18 19.39 30.95
N ILE A 626 20.88 19.19 29.83
CA ILE A 626 20.38 18.34 28.73
C ILE A 626 20.23 16.88 29.17
N SER A 627 21.21 16.33 29.89
CA SER A 627 21.15 14.96 30.39
C SER A 627 19.97 14.75 31.33
N ASN A 628 19.78 15.64 32.30
CA ASN A 628 18.66 15.55 33.24
C ASN A 628 17.30 15.66 32.52
N GLN A 629 17.21 16.45 31.46
CA GLN A 629 15.97 16.57 30.69
C GLN A 629 15.64 15.30 29.91
N ILE A 630 16.66 14.67 29.30
CA ILE A 630 16.47 13.40 28.59
C ILE A 630 16.04 12.31 29.59
N GLU A 631 16.64 12.27 30.78
CA GLU A 631 16.24 11.34 31.84
C GLU A 631 14.83 11.62 32.37
N ALA A 632 14.47 12.89 32.56
CA ALA A 632 13.14 13.29 33.01
C ALA A 632 12.06 12.87 32.00
N GLU A 633 12.27 13.10 30.70
CA GLU A 633 11.35 12.66 29.65
C GLU A 633 11.14 11.13 29.64
N LEU A 634 12.18 10.35 29.97
CA LEU A 634 12.08 8.89 30.10
C LEU A 634 11.39 8.45 31.40
N ALA A 635 11.46 9.25 32.46
CA ALA A 635 10.94 8.93 33.78
C ALA A 635 9.51 9.46 34.07
N THR A 636 9.01 10.41 33.28
CA THR A 636 7.74 11.10 33.54
C THR A 636 6.51 10.28 33.12
N ASP A 637 6.13 9.31 33.96
CA ASP A 637 4.82 8.65 33.93
C ASP A 637 4.05 8.81 35.26
N ILE A 638 4.42 9.77 36.12
CA ILE A 638 3.82 9.86 37.47
C ILE A 638 3.18 11.22 37.81
N ILE A 639 3.64 12.38 37.30
CA ILE A 639 2.93 13.67 37.47
C ILE A 639 3.23 14.62 36.30
N SER A 640 2.22 14.92 35.45
CA SER A 640 2.34 15.87 34.34
C SER A 640 1.96 17.31 34.74
N GLY A 641 2.70 18.31 34.26
CA GLY A 641 2.08 19.61 33.93
C GLY A 641 2.77 20.92 34.32
N LYS A 642 3.90 20.94 35.05
CA LYS A 642 4.61 22.20 35.33
C LYS A 642 6.13 22.02 35.44
N GLY A 643 6.87 22.61 34.50
CA GLY A 643 8.23 23.12 34.77
C GLY A 643 9.44 22.29 34.32
N ASN A 644 9.29 21.24 33.51
CA ASN A 644 10.45 20.47 33.04
C ASN A 644 11.12 21.05 31.79
N GLY A 645 10.48 21.95 31.05
CA GLY A 645 11.11 22.57 29.87
C GLY A 645 12.41 23.31 30.22
N ILE A 646 13.42 23.19 29.35
CA ILE A 646 14.68 23.94 29.47
C ILE A 646 14.64 25.14 28.54
N ILE A 647 14.79 26.33 29.12
CA ILE A 647 14.89 27.58 28.35
C ILE A 647 16.28 28.19 28.56
N MET A 648 17.06 28.22 27.48
CA MET A 648 18.39 28.80 27.43
C MET A 648 18.40 30.09 26.61
N LEU A 649 19.00 31.15 27.14
CA LEU A 649 19.28 32.38 26.40
C LEU A 649 20.78 32.45 26.08
N LEU A 650 21.12 32.48 24.79
CA LEU A 650 22.48 32.71 24.29
C LEU A 650 22.56 34.15 23.79
N HIS A 651 23.35 35.00 24.45
CA HIS A 651 23.43 36.42 24.09
C HIS A 651 24.87 36.90 23.95
N GLY A 652 25.10 37.88 23.07
CA GLY A 652 26.44 38.46 22.84
C GLY A 652 26.63 38.92 21.40
N GLY A 653 27.88 39.26 21.05
CA GLY A 653 28.23 39.76 19.71
C GLY A 653 27.88 38.81 18.56
N PRO A 654 27.67 39.31 17.32
CA PRO A 654 27.51 38.47 16.14
C PRO A 654 28.76 37.62 15.92
N GLY A 655 28.60 36.41 15.35
CA GLY A 655 29.74 35.55 15.00
C GLY A 655 30.48 34.90 16.18
N THR A 656 29.92 34.94 17.40
CA THR A 656 30.53 34.36 18.62
C THR A 656 30.21 32.88 18.87
N GLY A 657 29.37 32.25 18.04
CA GLY A 657 29.05 30.82 18.14
C GLY A 657 27.75 30.48 18.87
N LYS A 658 26.83 31.44 19.03
CA LYS A 658 25.49 31.22 19.63
C LYS A 658 24.70 30.13 18.90
N THR A 659 24.43 30.32 17.61
CA THR A 659 23.71 29.35 16.75
C THR A 659 24.42 28.01 16.70
N LEU A 660 25.76 28.01 16.60
CA LEU A 660 26.58 26.78 16.62
C LEU A 660 26.44 26.00 17.93
N THR A 661 26.21 26.68 19.06
CA THR A 661 25.95 26.04 20.34
C THR A 661 24.61 25.33 20.34
N ALA A 662 23.57 25.96 19.79
CA ALA A 662 22.26 25.33 19.64
C ALA A 662 22.32 24.08 18.74
N GLU A 663 23.00 24.18 17.60
CA GLU A 663 23.26 23.03 16.72
C GLU A 663 24.00 21.92 17.46
N SER A 664 25.07 22.25 18.19
CA SER A 664 25.85 21.28 18.95
C SER A 664 25.06 20.62 20.08
N VAL A 665 24.14 21.36 20.70
CA VAL A 665 23.22 20.85 21.73
C VAL A 665 22.26 19.81 21.14
N ALA A 666 21.67 20.10 19.97
CA ALA A 666 20.82 19.14 19.27
C ALA A 666 21.58 17.86 18.89
N GLU A 667 22.83 17.98 18.44
CA GLU A 667 23.68 16.82 18.09
C GLU A 667 24.01 15.92 19.29
N ILE A 668 24.37 16.49 20.45
CA ILE A 668 24.66 15.68 21.64
C ILE A 668 23.41 15.09 22.27
N ALA A 669 22.27 15.79 22.17
CA ALA A 669 20.98 15.30 22.63
C ALA A 669 20.39 14.24 21.69
N LYS A 670 20.95 14.09 20.47
CA LYS A 670 20.40 13.27 19.37
C LYS A 670 18.94 13.63 19.08
N LYS A 671 18.64 14.92 19.11
CA LYS A 671 17.30 15.49 18.88
C LYS A 671 17.29 16.35 17.62
N PRO A 672 16.18 16.40 16.86
CA PRO A 672 16.08 17.29 15.71
C PRO A 672 16.25 18.76 16.14
N LEU A 673 16.88 19.57 15.30
CA LEU A 673 16.93 21.03 15.48
C LEU A 673 15.83 21.68 14.63
N TYR A 674 14.93 22.43 15.27
CA TYR A 674 13.92 23.23 14.58
C TYR A 674 14.28 24.72 14.69
N PRO A 675 14.96 25.31 13.68
CA PRO A 675 15.31 26.72 13.69
C PRO A 675 14.12 27.59 13.27
N VAL A 676 13.88 28.66 14.01
CA VAL A 676 12.86 29.69 13.74
C VAL A 676 13.57 31.02 13.66
N THR A 677 13.28 31.78 12.61
CA THR A 677 13.83 33.12 12.38
C THR A 677 12.70 34.15 12.36
N CYS A 678 13.05 35.43 12.48
CA CYS A 678 12.09 36.53 12.40
C CYS A 678 11.28 36.54 11.10
N GLY A 679 11.85 36.03 9.99
CA GLY A 679 11.17 35.93 8.71
C GLY A 679 10.03 34.91 8.69
N ASP A 680 10.03 33.93 9.60
CA ASP A 680 9.01 32.87 9.63
C ASP A 680 7.77 33.24 10.44
N ILE A 681 7.96 34.03 11.50
CA ILE A 681 6.94 34.31 12.53
C ILE A 681 5.91 35.35 12.03
N GLY A 682 6.30 36.25 11.13
CA GLY A 682 5.47 37.37 10.70
C GLY A 682 5.47 38.54 11.69
N THR A 683 4.67 39.57 11.42
CA THR A 683 4.64 40.82 12.21
C THR A 683 3.33 41.08 12.95
N GLU A 684 2.26 40.35 12.62
CA GLU A 684 0.95 40.54 13.26
C GLU A 684 0.75 39.59 14.44
N PRO A 685 0.33 40.07 15.63
CA PRO A 685 0.30 39.27 16.85
C PRO A 685 -0.47 37.95 16.76
N ARG A 686 -1.60 37.93 16.04
CA ARG A 686 -2.42 36.72 15.89
C ARG A 686 -1.74 35.64 15.06
N ASP A 687 -0.99 36.05 14.04
CA ASP A 687 -0.29 35.11 13.15
C ASP A 687 0.97 34.59 13.85
N VAL A 688 1.67 35.46 14.59
CA VAL A 688 2.79 35.09 15.47
C VAL A 688 2.35 34.05 16.52
N GLU A 689 1.24 34.29 17.20
CA GLU A 689 0.71 33.38 18.22
C GLU A 689 0.42 31.99 17.64
N LYS A 690 -0.33 31.92 16.53
CA LYS A 690 -0.63 30.65 15.85
C LYS A 690 0.62 29.94 15.38
N TYR A 691 1.57 30.69 14.81
CA TYR A 691 2.81 30.11 14.30
C TYR A 691 3.65 29.54 15.45
N LEU A 692 3.85 30.29 16.53
CA LEU A 692 4.61 29.81 17.69
C LEU A 692 3.94 28.63 18.38
N GLU A 693 2.62 28.66 18.54
CA GLU A 693 1.86 27.51 19.06
C GLU A 693 2.07 26.28 18.19
N SER A 694 2.03 26.42 16.86
CA SER A 694 2.28 25.31 15.93
C SER A 694 3.72 24.78 16.05
N VAL A 695 4.72 25.66 16.08
CA VAL A 695 6.13 25.26 16.15
C VAL A 695 6.44 24.57 17.47
N LEU A 696 5.92 25.06 18.58
CA LEU A 696 6.18 24.47 19.89
C LEU A 696 5.40 23.18 20.09
N HIS A 697 4.20 23.07 19.49
CA HIS A 697 3.50 21.80 19.40
C HIS A 697 4.31 20.77 18.63
N LEU A 698 4.82 21.12 17.43
CA LEU A 698 5.73 20.27 16.66
C LEU A 698 7.02 19.95 17.44
N GLY A 699 7.58 20.96 18.11
CA GLY A 699 8.78 20.82 18.91
C GLY A 699 8.60 19.83 20.06
N LYS A 700 7.41 19.80 20.68
CA LYS A 700 7.06 18.81 21.70
C LYS A 700 6.80 17.43 21.08
N ALA A 701 5.97 17.36 20.03
CA ALA A 701 5.61 16.09 19.38
C ALA A 701 6.85 15.31 18.91
N TRP A 702 7.76 16.00 18.23
CA TRP A 702 8.99 15.42 17.67
C TRP A 702 10.18 15.40 18.63
N GLY A 703 10.02 15.91 19.85
CA GLY A 703 11.12 16.02 20.82
C GLY A 703 12.30 16.86 20.32
N CYS A 704 12.03 17.96 19.61
CA CYS A 704 13.06 18.82 19.02
C CYS A 704 13.75 19.71 20.05
N VAL A 705 14.97 20.13 19.71
CA VAL A 705 15.52 21.39 20.19
C VAL A 705 14.95 22.51 19.32
N VAL A 706 14.12 23.37 19.89
CA VAL A 706 13.59 24.55 19.19
C VAL A 706 14.58 25.70 19.36
N LEU A 707 14.99 26.31 18.26
CA LEU A 707 15.88 27.46 18.25
C LEU A 707 15.11 28.67 17.75
N LEU A 708 14.96 29.71 18.58
CA LEU A 708 14.52 31.03 18.14
C LEU A 708 15.75 31.90 17.93
N ASP A 709 16.16 32.05 16.67
CA ASP A 709 17.34 32.82 16.29
C ASP A 709 16.97 34.31 16.12
N GLU A 710 17.82 35.20 16.66
CA GLU A 710 17.61 36.66 16.65
C GLU A 710 16.27 37.06 17.30
N ALA A 711 15.99 36.46 18.45
CA ALA A 711 14.74 36.68 19.18
C ALA A 711 14.63 38.10 19.78
N ASP A 712 15.68 38.93 19.72
CA ASP A 712 15.63 40.31 20.20
C ASP A 712 14.48 41.11 19.57
N VAL A 713 14.19 40.94 18.28
CA VAL A 713 13.08 41.64 17.60
C VAL A 713 11.73 41.48 18.32
N PHE A 714 11.50 40.33 18.98
CA PHE A 714 10.24 40.03 19.67
C PHE A 714 10.31 40.18 21.19
N LEU A 715 11.51 40.17 21.77
CA LEU A 715 11.73 40.14 23.22
C LEU A 715 12.10 41.52 23.79
N GLU A 716 12.16 42.55 22.94
CA GLU A 716 12.46 43.91 23.38
C GLU A 716 11.38 44.47 24.34
N GLN A 717 11.77 45.45 25.17
CA GLN A 717 10.93 46.08 26.18
C GLN A 717 9.60 46.61 25.63
N ARG A 718 8.56 46.44 26.45
CA ARG A 718 7.24 47.04 26.24
C ARG A 718 7.33 48.56 26.25
N SER A 719 6.60 49.20 25.36
CA SER A 719 6.47 50.67 25.33
C SER A 719 4.99 51.07 25.43
N LEU A 720 4.69 52.24 25.98
CA LEU A 720 3.31 52.73 26.08
C LEU A 720 2.70 53.06 24.70
N GLU A 721 3.55 53.27 23.70
CA GLU A 721 3.17 53.73 22.36
C GLU A 721 2.98 52.58 21.37
N ASP A 722 3.54 51.39 21.66
CA ASP A 722 3.51 50.24 20.76
C ASP A 722 2.67 49.07 21.32
N LEU A 723 1.35 49.21 21.14
CA LEU A 723 0.38 48.18 21.54
C LEU A 723 0.58 46.84 20.82
N LYS A 724 1.03 46.84 19.56
CA LYS A 724 1.24 45.61 18.79
C LYS A 724 2.40 44.81 19.37
N ARG A 725 3.51 45.48 19.67
CA ARG A 725 4.67 44.88 20.32
C ARG A 725 4.36 44.38 21.73
N ASN A 726 3.61 45.14 22.51
CA ASN A 726 3.19 44.68 23.85
C ASN A 726 2.35 43.40 23.78
N ALA A 727 1.51 43.26 22.76
CA ALA A 727 0.77 42.03 22.50
C ALA A 727 1.72 40.87 22.15
N LEU A 728 2.70 41.09 21.28
CA LEU A 728 3.72 40.08 20.93
C LEU A 728 4.50 39.61 22.17
N VAL A 729 5.04 40.54 22.96
CA VAL A 729 5.77 40.22 24.21
C VAL A 729 4.89 39.40 25.16
N SER A 730 3.61 39.73 25.26
CA SER A 730 2.66 39.00 26.11
C SER A 730 2.40 37.57 25.60
N VAL A 731 2.29 37.39 24.28
CA VAL A 731 2.15 36.07 23.65
C VAL A 731 3.39 35.22 23.96
N PHE A 732 4.60 35.74 23.74
CA PHE A 732 5.85 35.02 24.01
C PHE A 732 5.95 34.60 25.48
N LEU A 733 5.69 35.48 26.45
CA LEU A 733 5.77 35.11 27.87
C LEU A 733 4.84 33.96 28.24
N ARG A 734 3.60 33.98 27.74
CA ARG A 734 2.64 32.90 27.98
C ARG A 734 3.13 31.60 27.35
N VAL A 735 3.56 31.66 26.10
CA VAL A 735 3.98 30.49 25.33
C VAL A 735 5.24 29.83 25.94
N LEU A 736 6.21 30.63 26.40
CA LEU A 736 7.41 30.16 27.08
C LEU A 736 7.11 29.51 28.44
N GLU A 737 6.07 29.94 29.14
CA GLU A 737 5.73 29.44 30.47
C GLU A 737 5.21 27.99 30.45
N TYR A 738 4.55 27.58 29.36
CA TYR A 738 3.96 26.25 29.23
C TYR A 738 4.78 25.31 28.32
N TYR A 739 5.89 25.78 27.76
CA TYR A 739 6.69 24.94 26.88
C TYR A 739 7.44 23.87 27.67
N ASP A 740 7.31 22.63 27.20
CA ASP A 740 7.75 21.41 27.86
C ASP A 740 8.70 20.67 26.89
N GLY A 741 9.90 21.24 26.73
CA GLY A 741 10.94 20.79 25.80
C GLY A 741 12.21 21.65 25.91
N ILE A 742 13.15 21.49 24.97
CA ILE A 742 14.40 22.27 24.95
C ILE A 742 14.24 23.47 24.01
N LEU A 743 14.24 24.67 24.57
CA LEU A 743 14.16 25.92 23.84
C LEU A 743 15.44 26.75 24.01
N ILE A 744 16.01 27.17 22.88
CA ILE A 744 17.19 28.01 22.83
C ILE A 744 16.84 29.32 22.13
N LEU A 745 17.07 30.43 22.82
CA LEU A 745 16.90 31.78 22.31
C LEU A 745 18.28 32.34 21.99
N THR A 746 18.47 32.97 20.82
CA THR A 746 19.66 33.78 20.57
C THR A 746 19.30 35.26 20.53
N SER A 747 20.22 36.09 21.02
CA SER A 747 20.06 37.54 20.97
C SER A 747 21.37 38.26 20.74
N ASN A 748 21.30 39.34 19.97
CA ASN A 748 22.38 40.29 19.83
C ASN A 748 22.17 41.50 20.75
N ARG A 749 20.94 41.86 21.15
CA ARG A 749 20.65 43.06 21.95
C ARG A 749 19.98 42.70 23.28
N VAL A 750 20.76 42.19 24.25
CA VAL A 750 20.18 41.80 25.55
C VAL A 750 19.78 43.01 26.41
N GLY A 751 20.40 44.18 26.21
CA GLY A 751 20.11 45.39 26.98
C GLY A 751 18.68 45.92 26.78
N THR A 752 18.05 45.58 25.67
CA THR A 752 16.69 45.99 25.33
C THR A 752 15.64 44.96 25.76
N PHE A 753 16.00 43.87 26.45
CA PHE A 753 15.05 42.82 26.82
C PHE A 753 14.03 43.27 27.87
N ASP A 754 12.80 42.78 27.73
CA ASP A 754 11.79 42.88 28.78
C ASP A 754 12.20 42.05 30.00
N GLU A 755 12.12 42.66 31.19
CA GLU A 755 12.54 42.04 32.43
C GLU A 755 11.74 40.78 32.78
N ALA A 756 10.49 40.66 32.31
CA ALA A 756 9.63 39.51 32.56
C ALA A 756 10.15 38.20 31.94
N PHE A 757 11.09 38.26 30.99
CA PHE A 757 11.74 37.07 30.44
C PHE A 757 12.78 36.46 31.39
N LYS A 758 13.38 37.26 32.29
CA LYS A 758 14.41 36.77 33.22
C LYS A 758 13.89 35.66 34.13
N SER A 759 12.62 35.70 34.52
CA SER A 759 12.00 34.68 35.38
C SER A 759 11.66 33.38 34.66
N ARG A 760 11.69 33.35 33.31
CA ARG A 760 11.40 32.18 32.47
C ARG A 760 12.66 31.53 31.89
N ILE A 761 13.77 32.25 31.87
CA ILE A 761 15.06 31.74 31.38
C ILE A 761 15.77 31.03 32.54
N GLN A 762 16.00 29.73 32.40
CA GLN A 762 16.73 28.94 33.39
C GLN A 762 18.24 29.18 33.32
N LEU A 763 18.77 29.35 32.10
CA LEU A 763 20.20 29.56 31.88
C LEU A 763 20.43 30.65 30.83
N ALA A 764 21.05 31.76 31.24
CA ALA A 764 21.57 32.78 30.33
C ALA A 764 23.09 32.64 30.19
N ILE A 765 23.56 32.54 28.95
CA ILE A 765 24.99 32.40 28.61
C ILE A 765 25.42 33.64 27.82
N HIS A 766 26.34 34.39 28.42
CA HIS A 766 26.96 35.53 27.78
C HIS A 766 28.18 35.12 26.94
N TYR A 767 28.17 35.49 25.67
CA TYR A 767 29.27 35.32 24.73
C TYR A 767 30.03 36.64 24.58
N THR A 768 31.19 36.70 25.23
CA THR A 768 32.14 37.81 25.07
C THR A 768 32.90 37.71 23.76
N SER A 769 33.53 38.81 23.33
CA SER A 769 34.49 38.79 22.22
C SER A 769 35.62 37.78 22.51
N LEU A 770 36.03 37.04 21.49
CA LEU A 770 37.00 35.95 21.64
C LEU A 770 38.35 36.46 22.18
N THR A 771 38.90 35.77 23.18
CA THR A 771 40.28 35.96 23.63
C THR A 771 41.27 35.40 22.60
N ASN A 772 42.55 35.78 22.70
CA ASN A 772 43.59 35.24 21.82
C ASN A 772 43.63 33.71 21.91
N HIS A 773 43.67 33.17 23.14
CA HIS A 773 43.61 31.73 23.40
C HIS A 773 42.40 31.03 22.77
N GLN A 774 41.22 31.65 22.82
CA GLN A 774 40.03 31.07 22.19
C GLN A 774 40.15 31.06 20.66
N ARG A 775 40.72 32.11 20.05
CA ARG A 775 40.98 32.14 18.60
C ARG A 775 42.02 31.09 18.18
N THR A 776 43.10 30.93 18.94
CA THR A 776 44.10 29.84 18.74
C THR A 776 43.39 28.49 18.65
N LYS A 777 42.54 28.17 19.63
CA LYS A 777 41.77 26.91 19.63
C LYS A 777 40.79 26.78 18.46
N ILE A 778 40.17 27.88 18.04
CA ILE A 778 39.26 27.87 16.88
C ILE A 778 40.05 27.54 15.60
N TRP A 779 41.21 28.17 15.40
CA TRP A 779 42.13 27.89 14.30
C TRP A 779 42.59 26.43 14.31
N GLU A 780 43.06 25.93 15.46
CA GLU A 780 43.44 24.52 15.66
C GLU A 780 42.31 23.56 15.29
N ASN A 781 41.07 23.85 15.73
CA ASN A 781 39.92 23.01 15.45
C ASN A 781 39.59 22.97 13.96
N PHE A 782 39.71 24.09 13.25
CA PHE A 782 39.51 24.11 11.79
C PHE A 782 40.62 23.36 11.06
N PHE A 783 41.89 23.57 11.41
CA PHE A 783 43.01 22.87 10.78
C PHE A 783 42.95 21.36 11.04
N THR A 784 42.67 20.93 12.28
CA THR A 784 42.48 19.51 12.62
C THR A 784 41.33 18.89 11.82
N ARG A 785 40.24 19.64 11.61
CA ARG A 785 39.14 19.18 10.75
C ARG A 785 39.61 19.02 9.31
N LEU A 786 40.29 20.03 8.75
CA LEU A 786 40.81 19.99 7.37
C LEU A 786 41.82 18.86 7.14
N GLU A 787 42.68 18.58 8.12
CA GLU A 787 43.61 17.44 8.05
C GLU A 787 42.87 16.11 7.96
N LYS A 788 41.82 15.91 8.76
CA LYS A 788 40.98 14.71 8.69
C LYS A 788 40.31 14.53 7.33
N LEU A 789 40.15 15.61 6.56
CA LEU A 789 39.57 15.57 5.22
C LEU A 789 40.58 15.15 4.15
N ASN A 790 41.86 14.98 4.49
CA ASN A 790 42.97 14.68 3.57
C ASN A 790 42.95 15.56 2.31
N GLU A 791 42.72 16.86 2.48
CA GLU A 791 42.69 17.79 1.36
C GLU A 791 44.11 18.07 0.85
N GLU A 792 44.36 17.77 -0.42
CA GLU A 792 45.65 18.01 -1.06
C GLU A 792 45.93 19.52 -1.25
N GLY A 793 47.21 19.89 -1.23
CA GLY A 793 47.64 21.27 -1.54
C GLY A 793 47.49 22.24 -0.37
N ILE A 794 47.48 21.74 0.87
CA ILE A 794 47.51 22.54 2.09
C ILE A 794 48.79 22.20 2.86
N ASP A 795 49.57 23.21 3.22
CA ASP A 795 50.73 23.05 4.10
C ASP A 795 50.29 23.18 5.56
N PHE A 796 49.83 22.07 6.14
CA PHE A 796 49.39 22.06 7.53
C PHE A 796 50.53 22.31 8.53
N THR A 797 51.78 22.03 8.16
CA THR A 797 52.93 22.25 9.03
C THR A 797 53.15 23.75 9.21
N ASP A 798 53.27 24.47 8.09
CA ASP A 798 53.43 25.93 8.09
C ASP A 798 52.25 26.65 8.75
N LEU A 799 51.02 26.22 8.48
CA LEU A 799 49.82 26.81 9.08
C LEU A 799 49.76 26.59 10.60
N LYS A 800 50.18 25.41 11.09
CA LYS A 800 50.21 25.10 12.53
C LYS A 800 51.27 25.90 13.27
N ASP A 801 52.44 26.07 12.66
CA ASP A 801 53.53 26.85 13.24
C ASP A 801 53.16 28.34 13.42
N HIS A 802 52.27 28.86 12.57
CA HIS A 802 51.83 30.27 12.60
C HIS A 802 50.42 30.48 13.21
N ILE A 803 49.85 29.51 13.95
CA ILE A 803 48.53 29.67 14.58
C ILE A 803 48.49 30.87 15.53
N GLU A 804 49.55 31.08 16.31
CA GLU A 804 49.60 32.19 17.26
C GLU A 804 49.58 33.55 16.55
N ASP A 805 50.18 33.65 15.36
CA ASP A 805 50.14 34.85 14.54
C ASP A 805 48.76 35.10 13.95
N LEU A 806 48.13 34.06 13.39
CA LEU A 806 46.74 34.12 12.90
C LEU A 806 45.75 34.51 14.00
N ALA A 807 46.00 34.09 15.25
CA ALA A 807 45.17 34.40 16.41
C ALA A 807 45.35 35.84 16.95
N LYS A 808 46.42 36.57 16.56
CA LYS A 808 46.60 37.99 16.90
C LYS A 808 45.55 38.89 16.24
N HIS A 809 45.08 38.51 15.06
CA HIS A 809 44.00 39.22 14.38
C HIS A 809 42.69 39.11 15.19
N LYS A 810 42.08 40.24 15.54
CA LYS A 810 40.87 40.33 16.38
C LYS A 810 39.60 39.97 15.59
N MET A 811 39.51 38.72 15.14
CA MET A 811 38.38 38.20 14.37
C MET A 811 37.40 37.41 15.23
N ASN A 812 36.13 37.38 14.84
CA ASN A 812 35.13 36.46 15.40
C ASN A 812 35.19 35.09 14.71
N GLY A 813 34.42 34.11 15.20
CA GLY A 813 34.45 32.75 14.65
C GLY A 813 33.91 32.64 13.23
N ARG A 814 32.98 33.52 12.84
CA ARG A 814 32.43 33.58 11.47
C ARG A 814 33.47 34.13 10.50
N GLU A 815 34.19 35.18 10.88
CA GLU A 815 35.29 35.76 10.10
C GLU A 815 36.42 34.75 9.89
N ILE A 816 36.85 34.03 10.94
CA ILE A 816 37.86 32.97 10.82
C ILE A 816 37.40 31.88 9.82
N ARG A 817 36.14 31.42 9.93
CA ARG A 817 35.57 30.46 8.98
C ARG A 817 35.56 30.98 7.54
N ASN A 818 35.19 32.25 7.36
CA ASN A 818 35.14 32.89 6.04
C ASN A 818 36.54 32.96 5.44
N VAL A 819 37.55 33.42 6.19
CA VAL A 819 38.95 33.45 5.75
C VAL A 819 39.41 32.08 5.28
N ILE A 820 39.19 31.02 6.08
CA ILE A 820 39.56 29.65 5.72
C ILE A 820 38.85 29.19 4.44
N THR A 821 37.56 29.49 4.33
CA THR A 821 36.75 29.07 3.18
C THR A 821 37.21 29.78 1.91
N THR A 822 37.43 31.10 1.98
CA THR A 822 37.96 31.92 0.89
C THR A 822 39.35 31.46 0.50
N ALA A 823 40.22 31.15 1.46
CA ALA A 823 41.57 30.67 1.19
C ALA A 823 41.59 29.31 0.49
N ARG A 824 40.71 28.38 0.90
CA ARG A 824 40.53 27.10 0.22
C ARG A 824 40.01 27.28 -1.20
N GLN A 825 39.01 28.14 -1.40
CA GLN A 825 38.44 28.40 -2.72
C GLN A 825 39.46 29.06 -3.66
N SER A 826 40.18 30.07 -3.17
CA SER A 826 41.26 30.74 -3.89
C SER A 826 42.36 29.75 -4.28
N SER A 827 42.84 28.95 -3.34
CA SER A 827 43.89 27.95 -3.61
C SER A 827 43.45 26.89 -4.63
N ARG A 828 42.20 26.41 -4.53
CA ARG A 828 41.62 25.47 -5.51
C ARG A 828 41.47 26.09 -6.90
N TRP A 829 41.17 27.38 -6.98
CA TRP A 829 41.08 28.08 -8.25
C TRP A 829 42.46 28.28 -8.87
N GLU A 830 43.46 28.71 -8.09
CA GLU A 830 44.84 28.87 -8.54
C GLU A 830 45.44 27.54 -9.02
N ARG A 831 45.16 26.42 -8.34
CA ARG A 831 45.60 25.09 -8.78
C ARG A 831 45.08 24.66 -10.15
N LYS A 832 43.94 25.21 -10.60
CA LYS A 832 43.38 24.94 -11.93
C LYS A 832 44.00 25.80 -13.02
N GLN A 833 44.83 26.78 -12.67
CA GLN A 833 45.48 27.66 -13.64
C GLN A 833 46.68 26.98 -14.31
N PRO A 834 47.04 27.35 -15.56
CA PRO A 834 48.11 26.70 -16.33
C PRO A 834 49.51 26.73 -15.68
N LYS A 835 49.72 27.56 -14.66
CA LYS A 835 50.99 27.69 -13.91
C LYS A 835 50.86 27.37 -12.42
N GLY A 836 49.68 26.90 -11.99
CA GLY A 836 49.32 26.81 -10.58
C GLY A 836 49.30 25.42 -9.98
N GLU A 837 49.71 24.36 -10.71
CA GLU A 837 49.63 22.97 -10.22
C GLU A 837 50.29 22.75 -8.84
N ASN A 838 51.36 23.50 -8.54
CA ASN A 838 52.09 23.47 -7.26
C ASN A 838 51.65 24.58 -6.28
N TYR A 839 50.50 25.21 -6.48
CA TYR A 839 50.00 26.22 -5.54
C TYR A 839 49.54 25.56 -4.25
N VAL A 840 50.11 25.98 -3.12
CA VAL A 840 49.86 25.42 -1.79
C VAL A 840 49.28 26.50 -0.90
N LEU A 841 48.22 26.15 -0.16
CA LEU A 841 47.68 26.99 0.90
C LEU A 841 48.65 26.99 2.09
N ASN A 842 49.30 28.13 2.32
CA ASN A 842 50.24 28.37 3.42
C ASN A 842 49.86 29.64 4.20
N TYR A 843 50.61 29.98 5.25
CA TYR A 843 50.37 31.15 6.10
C TYR A 843 50.30 32.45 5.29
N LYS A 844 51.18 32.62 4.29
CA LYS A 844 51.23 33.84 3.47
C LYS A 844 49.93 34.08 2.70
N VAL A 845 49.34 33.03 2.15
CA VAL A 845 48.04 33.11 1.44
C VAL A 845 46.91 33.46 2.42
N MET A 846 46.95 32.88 3.62
CA MET A 846 45.99 33.21 4.69
C MET A 846 46.08 34.68 5.11
N GLU A 847 47.31 35.19 5.29
CA GLU A 847 47.58 36.58 5.66
C GLU A 847 47.06 37.56 4.60
N GLU A 848 47.31 37.31 3.31
CA GLU A 848 46.82 38.14 2.21
C GLU A 848 45.27 38.24 2.18
N ILE A 849 44.59 37.14 2.48
CA ILE A 849 43.12 37.09 2.52
C ILE A 849 42.57 37.79 3.75
N ILE A 850 43.25 37.68 4.90
CA ILE A 850 42.90 38.41 6.13
C ILE A 850 43.04 39.92 5.88
N GLU A 851 44.15 40.36 5.29
CA GLU A 851 44.36 41.77 4.94
C GLU A 851 43.30 42.28 3.97
N THR A 852 42.96 41.49 2.96
CA THR A 852 41.97 41.88 1.94
C THR A 852 40.57 41.95 2.52
N SER A 853 40.18 40.97 3.34
CA SER A 853 38.87 40.92 3.98
C SER A 853 38.72 42.03 5.04
N GLY A 854 39.78 42.31 5.80
CA GLY A 854 39.80 43.35 6.84
C GLY A 854 39.74 44.80 6.34
N LYS A 855 39.90 45.04 5.03
CA LYS A 855 39.73 46.38 4.42
C LYS A 855 38.33 46.93 4.65
N PHE A 856 37.30 46.07 4.59
CA PHE A 856 35.92 46.47 4.83
C PHE A 856 35.68 46.86 6.29
N ASP A 857 36.13 46.04 7.25
CA ASP A 857 35.98 46.36 8.68
C ASP A 857 36.73 47.64 9.06
N SER A 858 37.91 47.84 8.46
CA SER A 858 38.68 49.07 8.61
C SER A 858 37.95 50.28 8.04
N TYR A 859 37.22 50.12 6.94
CA TYR A 859 36.38 51.16 6.35
C TYR A 859 35.18 51.50 7.25
N ILE A 860 34.45 50.49 7.74
CA ILE A 860 33.32 50.68 8.66
C ILE A 860 33.77 51.34 9.96
N LYS A 861 34.90 50.90 10.53
CA LYS A 861 35.45 51.50 11.75
C LYS A 861 35.83 52.98 11.54
N LYS A 862 36.36 53.34 10.38
CA LYS A 862 36.65 54.75 10.04
C LYS A 862 35.36 55.56 9.88
N LEU A 863 34.34 54.98 9.27
CA LEU A 863 33.03 55.61 9.08
C LEU A 863 32.34 55.89 10.43
N ASN A 864 32.48 54.98 11.39
CA ASN A 864 31.90 55.08 12.73
C ASN A 864 32.79 55.84 13.74
N GLY A 865 33.60 56.81 13.28
CA GLY A 865 34.41 57.65 14.16
C GLY A 865 35.51 56.91 14.93
N GLY A 866 35.96 55.76 14.45
CA GLY A 866 36.99 54.92 15.09
C GLY A 866 36.45 53.90 16.10
N MET A 867 35.14 53.92 16.38
CA MET A 867 34.50 52.96 17.28
C MET A 867 34.23 51.63 16.59
N SER A 868 34.47 50.54 17.30
CA SER A 868 34.09 49.19 16.86
C SER A 868 32.60 48.94 17.07
N HIS A 869 32.04 47.95 16.38
CA HIS A 869 30.63 47.55 16.55
C HIS A 869 30.27 47.20 18.00
N ASP A 870 31.18 46.57 18.75
CA ASP A 870 30.95 46.26 20.16
C ASP A 870 30.90 47.52 21.04
N GLN A 871 31.71 48.54 20.72
CA GLN A 871 31.71 49.83 21.43
C GLN A 871 30.49 50.69 21.10
N LEU A 872 30.02 50.66 19.85
CA LEU A 872 28.76 51.32 19.48
C LEU A 872 27.57 50.68 20.19
N ALA A 873 27.51 49.35 20.22
CA ALA A 873 26.44 48.63 20.92
C ALA A 873 26.45 48.90 22.44
N GLU A 874 27.59 49.26 23.01
CA GLU A 874 27.68 49.73 24.39
C GLU A 874 27.15 51.15 24.56
N ASP A 875 27.56 52.07 23.69
CA ASP A 875 27.10 53.48 23.71
C ASP A 875 25.58 53.58 23.51
N GLU A 876 25.00 52.71 22.68
CA GLU A 876 23.56 52.60 22.45
C GLU A 876 22.81 51.83 23.56
N GLY A 877 23.51 51.34 24.59
CA GLY A 877 22.94 50.58 25.70
C GLY A 877 22.41 49.19 25.33
N TRP A 878 22.77 48.67 24.14
CA TRP A 878 22.35 47.34 23.69
C TRP A 878 23.13 46.21 24.38
N ARG A 879 24.35 46.49 24.87
CA ARG A 879 25.24 45.57 25.60
C ARG A 879 26.10 46.32 26.61
N LEU A 880 26.71 45.61 27.56
CA LEU A 880 27.85 46.13 28.36
C LEU A 880 29.18 45.71 27.71
N SER A 881 30.22 46.55 27.75
CA SER A 881 31.58 46.07 27.49
C SER A 881 32.19 45.35 28.70
N LYS A 882 33.30 44.67 28.42
CA LYS A 882 34.01 43.70 29.27
C LYS A 882 34.01 44.02 30.77
N GLU A 883 33.57 43.03 31.55
CA GLU A 883 33.70 42.89 33.01
C GLU A 883 33.12 44.06 33.83
N ALA A 884 31.87 43.89 34.25
CA ALA A 884 31.51 44.17 35.64
C ALA A 884 31.86 42.95 36.50
#